data_AF-A0A7X9AQD9-F1
#
_entry.id   AF-A0A7X9AQD9-F1
#
_cell.length_a   1.000
_cell.length_b   1.000
_cell.length_c   1.000
_cell.angle_alpha   90.00
_cell.angle_beta   90.00
_cell.angle_gamma   90.00
#
_symmetry.space_group_name_H-M   'P 1'
#
loop_
_entity.id
_entity.type
_entity.pdbx_description
1 polymer ?
#
loop_
_entity_poly.entity_id
_entity_poly.type
_entity_poly.pdbx_seq_one_letter_code
_entity_poly.pdbx_strand_id
1 'polypeptide(L)'
;DDIDEVYVRVVGSGACEALIDDLALTRIDGPAPMPAPPPPVEGFAKTRVIEPMGRGVVAQVVSDGVYVSWRLLRDDPAEIAFDVFRRQDGQERKLNAAPIRQTCDFLDQAPAGETAVYIVRPAGGVTAAVGEAQAWPAPDAMAQPYQRFVLSNPESRAQKIGVGDLNGDGVYDYVVKHPIENVDPWSVVWYKSPDTYKLEAFLGDGTRLWTRDLGWSIERGMWYSPYIVYDFNGDGKAEVAVKMGEGDPRDEDGRVTSGPEWLVILDGMTGEDIARAPWPSREPFENYNLSCRNLLIVAYLDGRTPCVVALRGTYGVQLAEAWQLKDGKLERLWSYDNEAFPGCWGQGAHTNYALDVDGDGRDEIVLGSVVLDDNGVPLWTTGKGHPDGVFVGDLQPWRPGLEVAYVMETRQKTGGLCMADAATGELLWELGVPTSHVDGKGTCANLDPRYPGSELAGADMRILEPGTNKRGLHNAWLFTAAGELLYEGRDMPYRFGTWTAYWDADLQKELCRGKMLDPDGGEVGGQYQGSLLLVADVLGDWREEIFTTVKGEFRIYSTPLPAMDRRVCLMQEHNYRLRISSNAMGYGTEALLPYDPEAESPNLNLTFQGQDTTPSLQVVAVASRRQAIKGRVVLTGEAGVRFEPVSFEVDLPAGERLVQRVALELPDGYRGLVRAQFEVGDGVVLHGQVPVLGQKKALTEGIFVEAESFVGQVGGAVQVRDDKPGTRGKSISHWDAAGHRLTWEVKIPEAGRYQLQMRYCNPDGAQRTLVVAGRKCGTMTLPGTGGFGQTNQEWDHVSPTGKDGKPLVFELAAGTHTIVMENVDGKGCNLDYLVLTKEK
;
A
#
# COMPACT_ATOMS: atom_id res chain seq x y z
N ASP A 1 10.16 32.77 34.34
CA ASP A 1 10.73 33.14 33.03
C ASP A 1 10.87 31.94 32.12
N ASP A 2 11.11 30.72 32.64
CA ASP A 2 11.07 29.47 31.86
C ASP A 2 9.99 28.48 32.38
N ILE A 3 8.72 28.90 32.42
CA ILE A 3 7.60 27.97 32.56
C ILE A 3 6.64 28.28 31.42
N ASP A 4 6.64 27.43 30.40
CA ASP A 4 5.90 27.68 29.17
C ASP A 4 4.46 27.16 29.22
N GLU A 5 4.11 26.24 30.12
CA GLU A 5 2.71 25.77 30.23
C GLU A 5 2.33 25.22 31.63
N VAL A 6 1.06 25.42 32.01
CA VAL A 6 0.40 24.80 33.16
C VAL A 6 -0.84 24.05 32.66
N TYR A 7 -0.89 22.74 32.91
CA TYR A 7 -2.03 21.92 32.50
C TYR A 7 -3.07 21.83 33.62
N VAL A 8 -4.31 22.22 33.32
CA VAL A 8 -5.46 22.03 34.21
C VAL A 8 -6.51 21.23 33.44
N ARG A 9 -6.79 20.01 33.89
CA ARG A 9 -7.85 19.17 33.33
C ARG A 9 -9.16 19.44 34.06
N VAL A 10 -10.20 19.83 33.32
CA VAL A 10 -11.56 19.93 33.83
C VAL A 10 -12.46 19.06 32.95
N VAL A 11 -13.20 18.13 33.56
CA VAL A 11 -14.07 17.17 32.86
C VAL A 11 -15.51 17.32 33.34
N GLY A 12 -16.46 17.54 32.41
CA GLY A 12 -17.90 17.63 32.69
C GLY A 12 -18.75 17.79 31.43
N SER A 13 -20.08 17.61 31.53
CA SER A 13 -21.04 17.86 30.45
C SER A 13 -22.16 18.81 30.91
N GLY A 14 -22.53 19.77 30.04
CA GLY A 14 -23.50 20.83 30.32
C GLY A 14 -22.91 22.25 30.33
N ALA A 15 -23.76 23.27 30.44
CA ALA A 15 -23.29 24.63 30.69
C ALA A 15 -22.84 24.74 32.16
N CYS A 16 -21.57 25.04 32.39
CA CYS A 16 -21.04 25.35 33.71
C CYS A 16 -20.29 26.68 33.67
N GLU A 17 -20.37 27.43 34.77
CA GLU A 17 -19.35 28.43 35.11
C GLU A 17 -18.31 27.72 35.98
N ALA A 18 -17.14 27.42 35.43
CA ALA A 18 -16.00 26.96 36.19
C ALA A 18 -15.28 28.17 36.78
N LEU A 19 -15.37 28.34 38.10
CA LEU A 19 -14.62 29.37 38.83
C LEU A 19 -13.33 28.72 39.36
N ILE A 20 -12.22 29.02 38.70
CA ILE A 20 -10.88 28.72 39.21
C ILE A 20 -10.49 29.91 40.10
N ASP A 21 -10.50 29.71 41.42
CA ASP A 21 -10.28 30.78 42.40
C ASP A 21 -8.80 31.13 42.53
N ASP A 22 -7.93 30.13 42.69
CA ASP A 22 -6.48 30.28 42.73
C ASP A 22 -5.76 29.18 41.94
N LEU A 23 -4.74 29.59 41.18
CA LEU A 23 -3.80 28.73 40.46
C LEU A 23 -2.42 28.99 41.06
N ALA A 24 -1.96 28.08 41.92
CA ALA A 24 -0.67 28.22 42.59
C ALA A 24 0.43 27.55 41.79
N LEU A 25 1.35 28.36 41.25
CA LEU A 25 2.63 27.89 40.73
C LEU A 25 3.60 27.71 41.90
N THR A 26 3.63 26.52 42.47
CA THR A 26 4.67 26.16 43.44
C THR A 26 5.95 25.77 42.70
N ARG A 27 7.03 26.49 43.01
CA ARG A 27 8.39 26.08 42.62
C ARG A 27 8.66 24.71 43.24
N ILE A 28 8.69 23.69 42.40
CA ILE A 28 9.22 22.37 42.76
C ILE A 28 10.74 22.54 42.85
N ASP A 29 11.35 22.07 43.93
CA ASP A 29 12.82 22.10 44.08
C ASP A 29 13.45 21.07 43.13
N GLY A 30 13.52 21.44 41.85
CA GLY A 30 13.94 20.58 40.75
C GLY A 30 12.76 19.88 40.05
N PRO A 31 12.95 19.36 38.82
CA PRO A 31 11.97 18.50 38.18
C PRO A 31 11.64 17.32 39.11
N ALA A 32 10.39 16.84 39.08
CA ALA A 32 10.06 15.59 39.73
C ALA A 32 11.10 14.53 39.30
N PRO A 33 11.72 13.80 40.23
CA PRO A 33 12.72 12.81 39.86
C PRO A 33 12.06 11.81 38.93
N MET A 34 12.54 11.76 37.69
CA MET A 34 12.15 10.73 36.73
C MET A 34 12.38 9.37 37.39
N PRO A 35 11.50 8.37 37.13
CA PRO A 35 11.78 7.01 37.52
C PRO A 35 13.20 6.64 37.09
N ALA A 36 13.98 6.01 37.99
CA ALA A 36 15.28 5.50 37.59
C ALA A 36 15.06 4.48 36.46
N PRO A 37 15.86 4.53 35.38
CA PRO A 37 15.70 3.59 34.28
C PRO A 37 15.85 2.15 34.81
N PRO A 38 14.99 1.21 34.37
CA PRO A 38 15.21 -0.20 34.61
C PRO A 38 16.61 -0.61 34.13
N PRO A 39 17.18 -1.71 34.68
CA PRO A 39 18.38 -2.28 34.07
C PRO A 39 18.11 -2.64 32.60
N PRO A 40 19.13 -2.59 31.72
CA PRO A 40 19.00 -3.03 30.34
C PRO A 40 18.39 -4.42 30.24
N VAL A 41 17.55 -4.63 29.22
CA VAL A 41 16.89 -5.92 29.04
C VAL A 41 17.92 -6.99 28.70
N GLU A 42 17.78 -8.17 29.31
CA GLU A 42 18.54 -9.37 28.99
C GLU A 42 17.57 -10.53 28.80
N GLY A 43 17.27 -10.83 27.53
CA GLY A 43 16.34 -11.89 27.17
C GLY A 43 16.96 -13.28 27.21
N PHE A 44 16.18 -14.28 26.79
CA PHE A 44 16.64 -15.68 26.81
C PHE A 44 17.71 -15.98 25.74
N ALA A 45 17.72 -15.28 24.62
CA ALA A 45 18.51 -15.63 23.45
C ALA A 45 19.99 -15.24 23.63
N LYS A 46 20.90 -16.15 23.23
CA LYS A 46 22.36 -15.93 23.28
C LYS A 46 22.92 -15.31 22.01
N THR A 47 22.25 -15.56 20.90
CA THR A 47 22.49 -14.95 19.58
C THR A 47 21.15 -14.43 19.08
N ARG A 48 21.19 -13.50 18.13
CA ARG A 48 19.96 -12.98 17.53
C ARG A 48 19.16 -14.12 16.91
N VAL A 49 17.88 -14.20 17.27
CA VAL A 49 16.92 -15.09 16.61
C VAL A 49 16.73 -14.59 15.17
N ILE A 50 16.76 -15.53 14.22
CA ILE A 50 16.65 -15.22 12.80
C ILE A 50 15.65 -16.23 12.23
N GLU A 51 14.63 -15.73 11.55
CA GLU A 51 13.66 -16.56 10.85
C GLU A 51 14.35 -17.38 9.74
N PRO A 52 14.12 -18.70 9.68
CA PRO A 52 14.54 -19.51 8.54
C PRO A 52 13.90 -18.98 7.26
N MET A 53 14.64 -18.97 6.15
CA MET A 53 14.12 -18.49 4.88
C MET A 53 14.60 -19.32 3.71
N GLY A 54 13.64 -19.83 2.95
CA GLY A 54 13.85 -20.53 1.68
C GLY A 54 13.96 -19.56 0.50
N ARG A 55 14.18 -20.13 -0.69
CA ARG A 55 14.42 -19.37 -1.92
C ARG A 55 13.19 -18.59 -2.44
N GLY A 56 11.99 -18.87 -1.92
CA GLY A 56 10.78 -18.10 -2.22
C GLY A 56 10.42 -18.02 -3.71
N VAL A 57 10.68 -19.06 -4.49
CA VAL A 57 10.51 -19.01 -5.96
C VAL A 57 9.04 -18.71 -6.30
N VAL A 58 8.84 -17.80 -7.25
CA VAL A 58 7.55 -17.51 -7.87
C VAL A 58 7.67 -17.76 -9.36
N ALA A 59 6.62 -18.32 -9.96
CA ALA A 59 6.48 -18.45 -11.40
C ALA A 59 5.09 -17.94 -11.81
N GLN A 60 5.02 -17.05 -12.80
CA GLN A 60 3.79 -16.40 -13.25
C GLN A 60 3.64 -16.53 -14.76
N VAL A 61 2.46 -16.97 -15.22
CA VAL A 61 2.16 -16.99 -16.64
C VAL A 61 1.91 -15.57 -17.14
N VAL A 62 2.75 -15.10 -18.07
CA VAL A 62 2.68 -13.78 -18.70
C VAL A 62 2.43 -13.92 -20.21
N SER A 63 2.19 -12.80 -20.92
CA SER A 63 1.90 -12.84 -22.35
C SER A 63 3.02 -13.49 -23.18
N ASP A 64 4.27 -13.32 -22.74
CA ASP A 64 5.46 -13.73 -23.47
C ASP A 64 6.08 -15.03 -22.93
N GLY A 65 5.39 -15.76 -22.04
CA GLY A 65 5.85 -17.03 -21.48
C GLY A 65 5.59 -17.17 -19.97
N VAL A 66 6.60 -17.61 -19.22
CA VAL A 66 6.55 -17.69 -17.75
C VAL A 66 7.68 -16.88 -17.14
N TYR A 67 7.30 -15.88 -16.35
CA TYR A 67 8.22 -15.05 -15.58
C TYR A 67 8.49 -15.72 -14.23
N VAL A 68 9.76 -15.87 -13.87
CA VAL A 68 10.23 -16.54 -12.65
C VAL A 68 11.10 -15.59 -11.85
N SER A 69 10.85 -15.42 -10.55
CA SER A 69 11.68 -14.64 -9.63
C SER A 69 11.93 -15.41 -8.33
N TRP A 70 12.99 -15.03 -7.60
CA TRP A 70 13.39 -15.71 -6.36
C TRP A 70 14.22 -14.82 -5.45
N ARG A 71 14.30 -15.18 -4.17
CA ARG A 71 14.99 -14.36 -3.17
C ARG A 71 16.48 -14.47 -3.35
N LEU A 72 17.21 -13.37 -3.16
CA LEU A 72 18.60 -13.43 -2.70
C LEU A 72 18.58 -13.47 -1.18
N LEU A 73 19.30 -14.41 -0.58
CA LEU A 73 19.33 -14.55 0.88
C LEU A 73 20.59 -13.91 1.44
N ARG A 74 20.51 -13.32 2.63
CA ARG A 74 21.63 -12.72 3.37
C ARG A 74 22.79 -13.68 3.57
N ASP A 75 22.49 -14.97 3.73
CA ASP A 75 23.48 -16.03 3.95
C ASP A 75 24.07 -16.58 2.64
N ASP A 76 23.55 -16.15 1.48
CA ASP A 76 24.17 -16.51 0.20
C ASP A 76 25.57 -15.86 0.08
N PRO A 77 26.54 -16.54 -0.54
CA PRO A 77 27.81 -15.90 -0.89
C PRO A 77 27.61 -14.68 -1.79
N ALA A 78 28.37 -13.60 -1.56
CA ALA A 78 28.26 -12.36 -2.34
C ALA A 78 28.30 -12.58 -3.88
N GLU A 79 29.14 -13.51 -4.34
CA GLU A 79 29.31 -13.87 -5.75
C GLU A 79 28.41 -15.03 -6.21
N ILE A 80 27.32 -15.34 -5.49
CA ILE A 80 26.38 -16.38 -5.90
C ILE A 80 25.80 -16.07 -7.29
N ALA A 81 25.51 -17.12 -8.05
CA ALA A 81 24.73 -17.07 -9.27
C ALA A 81 23.72 -18.19 -9.29
N PHE A 82 22.75 -18.09 -10.18
CA PHE A 82 21.64 -19.03 -10.24
C PHE A 82 21.48 -19.66 -11.62
N ASP A 83 21.06 -20.92 -11.61
CA ASP A 83 20.58 -21.65 -12.78
C ASP A 83 19.10 -21.97 -12.60
N VAL A 84 18.31 -21.73 -13.66
CA VAL A 84 16.87 -21.96 -13.68
C VAL A 84 16.57 -23.19 -14.54
N PHE A 85 15.74 -24.06 -14.00
CA PHE A 85 15.33 -25.31 -14.64
C PHE A 85 13.82 -25.36 -14.75
N ARG A 86 13.32 -25.91 -15.86
CA ARG A 86 11.92 -26.31 -16.00
C ARG A 86 11.84 -27.83 -15.93
N ARG A 87 11.01 -28.34 -15.03
CA ARG A 87 10.62 -29.75 -14.94
C ARG A 87 9.21 -29.92 -15.48
N GLN A 88 9.06 -30.75 -16.51
CA GLN A 88 7.78 -31.04 -17.16
C GLN A 88 7.77 -32.50 -17.63
N ASP A 89 6.68 -33.22 -17.39
CA ASP A 89 6.52 -34.63 -17.74
C ASP A 89 7.69 -35.53 -17.26
N GLY A 90 8.21 -35.23 -16.07
CA GLY A 90 9.34 -35.93 -15.45
C GLY A 90 10.73 -35.60 -16.06
N GLN A 91 10.80 -34.74 -17.07
CA GLN A 91 12.06 -34.28 -17.66
C GLN A 91 12.42 -32.90 -17.13
N GLU A 92 13.68 -32.74 -16.71
CA GLU A 92 14.20 -31.47 -16.25
C GLU A 92 15.19 -30.89 -17.28
N ARG A 93 15.01 -29.60 -17.60
CA ARG A 93 15.85 -28.88 -18.56
C ARG A 93 16.30 -27.56 -17.97
N LYS A 94 17.61 -27.29 -18.03
CA LYS A 94 18.19 -25.97 -17.75
C LYS A 94 17.78 -24.96 -18.84
N LEU A 95 17.36 -23.76 -18.42
CA LEU A 95 16.80 -22.73 -19.31
C LEU A 95 17.82 -21.65 -19.67
N ASN A 96 18.60 -21.17 -18.71
CA ASN A 96 19.58 -20.11 -18.90
C ASN A 96 20.90 -20.66 -19.49
N ALA A 97 21.50 -19.93 -20.45
CA ALA A 97 22.78 -20.34 -21.07
C ALA A 97 23.98 -20.09 -20.14
N ALA A 98 23.98 -18.97 -19.42
CA ALA A 98 24.97 -18.59 -18.43
C ALA A 98 24.31 -18.37 -17.06
N PRO A 99 25.00 -18.66 -15.94
CA PRO A 99 24.48 -18.38 -14.60
C PRO A 99 24.06 -16.92 -14.41
N ILE A 100 22.89 -16.71 -13.82
CA ILE A 100 22.28 -15.40 -13.59
C ILE A 100 22.93 -14.76 -12.36
N ARG A 101 23.45 -13.55 -12.52
CA ARG A 101 24.28 -12.86 -11.51
C ARG A 101 23.77 -11.48 -11.12
N GLN A 102 23.23 -10.73 -12.07
CA GLN A 102 22.88 -9.34 -11.84
C GLN A 102 21.50 -9.20 -11.17
N THR A 103 20.57 -10.08 -11.53
CA THR A 103 19.20 -10.09 -11.03
C THR A 103 18.87 -11.42 -10.35
N CYS A 104 17.67 -11.52 -9.78
CA CYS A 104 17.10 -12.78 -9.29
C CYS A 104 15.78 -13.11 -9.99
N ASP A 105 15.76 -12.95 -11.31
CA ASP A 105 14.63 -13.24 -12.18
C ASP A 105 15.04 -13.90 -13.50
N PHE A 106 14.05 -14.46 -14.21
CA PHE A 106 14.22 -15.09 -15.52
C PHE A 106 12.88 -15.20 -16.27
N LEU A 107 12.87 -14.94 -17.57
CA LEU A 107 11.72 -15.18 -18.45
C LEU A 107 11.93 -16.44 -19.32
N ASP A 108 11.13 -17.49 -19.08
CA ASP A 108 11.03 -18.62 -20.00
C ASP A 108 10.03 -18.28 -21.11
N GLN A 109 10.53 -18.05 -22.33
CA GLN A 109 9.70 -17.69 -23.49
C GLN A 109 8.89 -18.87 -24.06
N ALA A 110 9.01 -20.08 -23.50
CA ALA A 110 8.15 -21.18 -23.89
C ALA A 110 6.72 -20.97 -23.37
N PRO A 111 5.69 -21.46 -24.10
CA PRO A 111 4.33 -21.47 -23.60
C PRO A 111 4.23 -22.17 -22.23
N ALA A 112 3.39 -21.65 -21.34
CA ALA A 112 3.17 -22.24 -20.03
C ALA A 112 2.62 -23.66 -20.14
N GLY A 113 3.31 -24.63 -19.56
CA GLY A 113 2.78 -25.98 -19.37
C GLY A 113 2.01 -26.06 -18.04
N GLU A 114 0.81 -26.64 -18.04
CA GLU A 114 -0.04 -26.75 -16.84
C GLU A 114 0.65 -27.48 -15.67
N THR A 115 1.55 -28.42 -15.97
CA THR A 115 2.29 -29.23 -14.99
C THR A 115 3.75 -28.78 -14.81
N ALA A 116 4.13 -27.64 -15.39
CA ALA A 116 5.51 -27.16 -15.33
C ALA A 116 5.87 -26.67 -13.92
N VAL A 117 6.98 -27.17 -13.39
CA VAL A 117 7.59 -26.72 -12.14
C VAL A 117 8.93 -26.05 -12.47
N TYR A 118 9.13 -24.85 -11.97
CA TYR A 118 10.37 -24.09 -12.13
C TYR A 118 11.22 -24.27 -10.89
N ILE A 119 12.50 -24.60 -11.07
CA ILE A 119 13.46 -24.83 -9.99
C ILE A 119 14.63 -23.88 -10.15
N VAL A 120 15.00 -23.23 -9.06
CA VAL A 120 16.16 -22.33 -8.98
C VAL A 120 17.23 -22.97 -8.12
N ARG A 121 18.44 -23.12 -8.67
CA ARG A 121 19.59 -23.67 -7.95
C ARG A 121 20.77 -22.71 -7.97
N PRO A 122 21.58 -22.67 -6.91
CA PRO A 122 22.91 -22.07 -6.97
C PRO A 122 23.72 -22.72 -8.10
N ALA A 123 24.31 -21.90 -8.96
CA ALA A 123 25.17 -22.34 -10.05
C ALA A 123 26.56 -22.76 -9.51
N GLY A 124 27.29 -23.54 -10.31
CA GLY A 124 28.68 -23.91 -10.00
C GLY A 124 28.86 -24.85 -8.80
N GLY A 125 27.78 -25.47 -8.29
CA GLY A 125 27.84 -26.44 -7.19
C GLY A 125 27.97 -25.82 -5.80
N VAL A 126 27.65 -24.53 -5.65
CA VAL A 126 27.58 -23.86 -4.35
C VAL A 126 26.47 -24.49 -3.50
N THR A 127 26.75 -24.77 -2.23
CA THR A 127 25.75 -25.29 -1.28
C THR A 127 25.01 -24.11 -0.66
N ALA A 128 23.79 -23.84 -1.16
CA ALA A 128 22.89 -22.81 -0.64
C ALA A 128 21.43 -23.22 -0.93
N ALA A 129 20.46 -22.41 -0.47
CA ALA A 129 19.04 -22.74 -0.58
C ALA A 129 18.60 -22.94 -2.05
N VAL A 130 17.83 -24.00 -2.28
CA VAL A 130 17.14 -24.32 -3.53
C VAL A 130 15.65 -24.06 -3.32
N GLY A 131 14.94 -23.65 -4.36
CA GLY A 131 13.49 -23.57 -4.31
C GLY A 131 12.86 -23.98 -5.63
N GLU A 132 11.57 -24.29 -5.57
CA GLU A 132 10.76 -24.58 -6.73
C GLU A 132 9.34 -24.05 -6.57
N ALA A 133 8.69 -23.76 -7.70
CA ALA A 133 7.31 -23.31 -7.74
C ALA A 133 6.60 -23.79 -9.01
N GLN A 134 5.31 -24.05 -8.88
CA GLN A 134 4.42 -24.20 -10.02
C GLN A 134 3.98 -22.81 -10.50
N ALA A 135 3.83 -22.65 -11.82
CA ALA A 135 3.39 -21.38 -12.38
C ALA A 135 1.94 -21.05 -11.98
N TRP A 136 1.72 -19.83 -11.48
CA TRP A 136 0.38 -19.28 -11.24
C TRP A 136 -0.31 -19.02 -12.58
N PRO A 137 -1.49 -19.62 -12.82
CA PRO A 137 -2.22 -19.36 -14.05
C PRO A 137 -2.83 -17.95 -14.03
N ALA A 138 -2.91 -17.32 -15.20
CA ALA A 138 -3.73 -16.13 -15.37
C ALA A 138 -5.23 -16.54 -15.30
N PRO A 139 -6.07 -15.89 -14.48
CA PRO A 139 -7.50 -16.22 -14.40
C PRO A 139 -8.24 -16.03 -15.72
N ASP A 140 -7.80 -15.04 -16.50
CA ASP A 140 -8.23 -14.76 -17.87
C ASP A 140 -7.12 -13.99 -18.60
N ALA A 141 -7.33 -13.70 -19.90
CA ALA A 141 -6.32 -13.07 -20.76
C ALA A 141 -5.94 -11.62 -20.36
N MET A 142 -6.73 -10.97 -19.51
CA MET A 142 -6.54 -9.58 -19.10
C MET A 142 -6.18 -9.43 -17.63
N ALA A 143 -6.27 -10.49 -16.82
CA ALA A 143 -5.99 -10.47 -15.39
C ALA A 143 -4.55 -10.91 -15.08
N GLN A 144 -3.91 -10.24 -14.12
CA GLN A 144 -2.62 -10.68 -13.59
C GLN A 144 -2.78 -12.00 -12.82
N PRO A 145 -1.82 -12.93 -12.93
CA PRO A 145 -1.75 -14.10 -12.05
C PRO A 145 -1.69 -13.70 -10.56
N TYR A 146 -2.23 -14.56 -9.71
CA TYR A 146 -2.15 -14.39 -8.26
C TYR A 146 -2.21 -15.74 -7.57
N GLN A 147 -1.70 -15.77 -6.34
CA GLN A 147 -1.98 -16.84 -5.41
C GLN A 147 -3.28 -16.56 -4.64
N ARG A 148 -4.09 -17.58 -4.37
CA ARG A 148 -5.40 -17.44 -3.71
C ARG A 148 -5.50 -18.26 -2.44
N PHE A 149 -6.22 -17.73 -1.46
CA PHE A 149 -6.43 -18.34 -0.16
C PHE A 149 -7.91 -18.22 0.24
N VAL A 150 -8.59 -19.35 0.35
CA VAL A 150 -10.06 -19.41 0.52
C VAL A 150 -10.43 -19.39 2.02
N LEU A 151 -11.13 -18.35 2.44
CA LEU A 151 -11.61 -18.19 3.81
C LEU A 151 -12.68 -19.26 4.15
N SER A 152 -12.82 -19.59 5.43
CA SER A 152 -13.88 -20.52 5.86
C SER A 152 -15.30 -19.98 5.62
N ASN A 153 -15.47 -18.65 5.72
CA ASN A 153 -16.72 -17.97 5.44
C ASN A 153 -16.68 -17.34 4.03
N PRO A 154 -17.45 -17.86 3.07
CA PRO A 154 -17.47 -17.36 1.69
C PRO A 154 -18.12 -15.97 1.56
N GLU A 155 -18.82 -15.49 2.58
CA GLU A 155 -19.42 -14.16 2.61
C GLU A 155 -18.49 -13.11 3.23
N SER A 156 -17.42 -13.55 3.89
CA SER A 156 -16.48 -12.70 4.60
C SER A 156 -15.42 -12.11 3.67
N ARG A 157 -14.70 -11.12 4.18
CA ARG A 157 -13.51 -10.53 3.57
C ARG A 157 -12.46 -10.39 4.66
N ALA A 158 -11.18 -10.55 4.32
CA ALA A 158 -10.10 -10.36 5.27
C ALA A 158 -10.04 -8.89 5.72
N GLN A 159 -9.71 -8.66 6.99
CA GLN A 159 -9.43 -7.31 7.51
C GLN A 159 -7.94 -7.03 7.55
N LYS A 160 -7.16 -8.02 8.00
CA LYS A 160 -5.73 -7.92 8.25
C LYS A 160 -5.07 -9.29 8.02
N ILE A 161 -3.78 -9.27 7.70
CA ILE A 161 -2.95 -10.44 7.48
C ILE A 161 -1.67 -10.28 8.31
N GLY A 162 -1.33 -11.32 9.06
CA GLY A 162 -0.01 -11.49 9.68
C GLY A 162 0.79 -12.54 8.90
N VAL A 163 2.09 -12.33 8.82
CA VAL A 163 3.04 -13.12 8.02
C VAL A 163 4.08 -13.73 8.96
N GLY A 164 4.34 -15.03 8.80
CA GLY A 164 5.40 -15.76 9.51
C GLY A 164 5.44 -17.20 9.05
N ASP A 165 6.59 -17.88 9.16
CA ASP A 165 6.72 -19.30 8.87
C ASP A 165 6.20 -20.10 10.07
N LEU A 166 5.01 -20.68 9.97
CA LEU A 166 4.37 -21.35 11.12
C LEU A 166 4.94 -22.75 11.34
N ASN A 167 5.57 -23.35 10.31
CA ASN A 167 5.93 -24.76 10.32
C ASN A 167 7.46 -25.01 10.35
N GLY A 168 8.26 -23.99 10.04
CA GLY A 168 9.72 -23.99 10.04
C GLY A 168 10.37 -24.48 8.74
N ASP A 169 9.67 -24.45 7.60
CA ASP A 169 10.16 -24.91 6.30
C ASP A 169 10.82 -23.81 5.45
N GLY A 170 10.85 -22.57 5.94
CA GLY A 170 11.39 -21.39 5.29
C GLY A 170 10.45 -20.74 4.26
N VAL A 171 9.19 -21.18 4.18
CA VAL A 171 8.12 -20.58 3.37
C VAL A 171 7.22 -19.76 4.29
N TYR A 172 6.82 -18.57 3.85
CA TYR A 172 5.88 -17.77 4.64
C TYR A 172 4.47 -18.35 4.59
N ASP A 173 3.87 -18.42 5.77
CA ASP A 173 2.48 -18.75 6.02
C ASP A 173 1.73 -17.50 6.50
N TYR A 174 0.40 -17.61 6.62
CA TYR A 174 -0.46 -16.44 6.80
C TYR A 174 -1.52 -16.68 7.87
N VAL A 175 -1.65 -15.72 8.80
CA VAL A 175 -2.77 -15.67 9.77
C VAL A 175 -3.66 -14.48 9.47
N VAL A 176 -4.93 -14.73 9.21
CA VAL A 176 -5.87 -13.74 8.69
C VAL A 176 -6.99 -13.48 9.67
N LYS A 177 -7.23 -12.20 9.97
CA LYS A 177 -8.39 -11.75 10.76
C LYS A 177 -9.55 -11.36 9.87
N HIS A 178 -10.75 -11.86 10.14
CA HIS A 178 -11.96 -11.53 9.38
C HIS A 178 -13.22 -11.54 10.27
N PRO A 179 -14.29 -10.82 9.91
CA PRO A 179 -14.52 -10.12 8.63
C PRO A 179 -13.91 -8.70 8.56
N ILE A 180 -13.99 -8.05 7.39
CA ILE A 180 -13.38 -6.72 7.16
C ILE A 180 -14.04 -5.59 7.93
N GLU A 181 -15.32 -5.74 8.30
CA GLU A 181 -16.07 -4.66 8.94
C GLU A 181 -15.42 -4.22 10.26
N ASN A 182 -15.54 -2.92 10.51
CA ASN A 182 -14.91 -2.25 11.64
C ASN A 182 -15.97 -1.54 12.47
N VAL A 183 -16.09 -1.91 13.74
CA VAL A 183 -16.75 -1.13 14.78
C VAL A 183 -15.73 -0.15 15.34
N ASP A 184 -16.02 1.15 15.32
CA ASP A 184 -15.16 2.15 15.97
C ASP A 184 -15.65 2.45 17.39
N PRO A 185 -14.76 2.54 18.40
CA PRO A 185 -15.16 2.77 19.78
C PRO A 185 -15.64 4.21 20.07
N TRP A 186 -15.53 5.14 19.12
CA TRP A 186 -16.08 6.48 19.25
C TRP A 186 -17.61 6.50 19.18
N SER A 187 -18.24 7.06 20.22
CA SER A 187 -19.69 6.98 20.44
C SER A 187 -20.57 7.51 19.30
N VAL A 188 -20.05 8.40 18.45
CA VAL A 188 -20.78 8.99 17.32
C VAL A 188 -21.02 7.97 16.19
N VAL A 189 -20.10 7.03 16.01
CA VAL A 189 -20.11 6.04 14.91
C VAL A 189 -20.18 4.59 15.40
N TRP A 190 -20.20 4.40 16.72
CA TRP A 190 -20.27 3.10 17.36
C TRP A 190 -21.60 2.37 17.08
N TYR A 191 -21.52 1.05 16.91
CA TYR A 191 -22.68 0.16 16.84
C TYR A 191 -22.33 -1.21 17.42
N LYS A 192 -23.36 -1.96 17.83
CA LYS A 192 -23.19 -3.29 18.41
C LYS A 192 -22.60 -4.26 17.38
N SER A 193 -21.58 -5.03 17.80
CA SER A 193 -20.99 -6.07 16.96
C SER A 193 -22.05 -7.09 16.53
N PRO A 194 -22.26 -7.30 15.22
CA PRO A 194 -23.27 -8.25 14.73
C PRO A 194 -22.78 -9.70 14.75
N ASP A 195 -21.45 -9.91 14.83
CA ASP A 195 -20.79 -11.21 14.91
C ASP A 195 -19.41 -11.02 15.60
N THR A 196 -18.69 -12.12 15.88
CA THR A 196 -17.33 -12.14 16.46
C THR A 196 -16.25 -12.11 15.38
N TYR A 197 -15.01 -11.75 15.76
CA TYR A 197 -13.83 -11.94 14.90
C TYR A 197 -13.35 -13.38 14.90
N LYS A 198 -12.78 -13.80 13.76
CA LYS A 198 -12.09 -15.07 13.59
C LYS A 198 -10.67 -14.83 13.10
N LEU A 199 -9.72 -15.60 13.62
CA LEU A 199 -8.39 -15.77 13.05
C LEU A 199 -8.34 -17.10 12.30
N GLU A 200 -7.76 -17.12 11.11
CA GLU A 200 -7.52 -18.34 10.33
C GLU A 200 -6.07 -18.40 9.89
N ALA A 201 -5.42 -19.56 10.08
CA ALA A 201 -4.07 -19.81 9.59
C ALA A 201 -4.07 -20.62 8.30
N PHE A 202 -3.17 -20.26 7.39
CA PHE A 202 -2.97 -20.90 6.10
C PHE A 202 -1.48 -21.14 5.89
N LEU A 203 -1.12 -22.33 5.41
CA LEU A 203 0.20 -22.54 4.85
C LEU A 203 0.39 -21.75 3.56
N GLY A 204 1.65 -21.51 3.19
CA GLY A 204 2.04 -20.78 1.99
C GLY A 204 1.51 -21.37 0.68
N ASP A 205 1.03 -22.62 0.66
CA ASP A 205 0.40 -23.27 -0.49
C ASP A 205 -1.12 -23.08 -0.58
N GLY A 206 -1.73 -22.44 0.42
CA GLY A 206 -3.17 -22.23 0.53
C GLY A 206 -3.90 -23.24 1.44
N THR A 207 -3.19 -24.20 2.03
CA THR A 207 -3.78 -25.16 2.98
C THR A 207 -4.21 -24.46 4.27
N ARG A 208 -5.51 -24.41 4.55
CA ARG A 208 -6.03 -23.88 5.81
C ARG A 208 -5.75 -24.86 6.96
N LEU A 209 -5.12 -24.37 8.03
CA LEU A 209 -4.77 -25.15 9.21
C LEU A 209 -5.89 -25.14 10.26
N TRP A 210 -6.25 -23.95 10.75
CA TRP A 210 -7.22 -23.80 11.84
C TRP A 210 -8.02 -22.50 11.74
N THR A 211 -9.10 -22.44 12.52
CA THR A 211 -9.94 -21.25 12.71
C THR A 211 -10.17 -21.04 14.20
N ARG A 212 -9.81 -19.87 14.72
CA ARG A 212 -9.97 -19.47 16.12
C ARG A 212 -10.98 -18.34 16.22
N ASP A 213 -12.13 -18.62 16.84
CA ASP A 213 -13.13 -17.60 17.17
C ASP A 213 -12.68 -16.83 18.43
N LEU A 214 -12.65 -15.50 18.36
CA LEU A 214 -12.22 -14.64 19.47
C LEU A 214 -13.34 -14.41 20.51
N GLY A 215 -14.57 -14.86 20.23
CA GLY A 215 -15.69 -14.77 21.15
C GLY A 215 -16.25 -13.36 21.33
N TRP A 216 -17.16 -13.21 22.29
CA TRP A 216 -17.91 -11.97 22.52
C TRP A 216 -17.24 -10.99 23.49
N SER A 217 -16.11 -11.38 24.07
CA SER A 217 -15.25 -10.53 24.88
C SER A 217 -14.40 -9.55 24.06
N ILE A 218 -14.50 -9.62 22.73
CA ILE A 218 -13.82 -8.74 21.78
C ILE A 218 -14.84 -8.24 20.75
N GLU A 219 -14.97 -6.92 20.63
CA GLU A 219 -15.75 -6.31 19.57
C GLU A 219 -15.08 -6.43 18.21
N ARG A 220 -15.93 -6.41 17.18
CA ARG A 220 -15.54 -6.50 15.79
C ARG A 220 -15.02 -5.17 15.23
N GLY A 221 -13.95 -4.65 15.83
CA GLY A 221 -13.19 -3.49 15.33
C GLY A 221 -11.67 -3.62 15.49
N MET A 222 -10.91 -2.92 14.65
CA MET A 222 -9.46 -3.02 14.57
C MET A 222 -8.74 -2.61 15.86
N TRP A 223 -9.35 -1.76 16.69
CA TRP A 223 -8.77 -1.24 17.93
C TRP A 223 -8.92 -2.18 19.13
N TYR A 224 -9.82 -3.17 19.05
CA TYR A 224 -10.19 -4.01 20.20
C TYR A 224 -9.28 -5.22 20.39
N SER A 225 -8.87 -5.88 19.30
CA SER A 225 -8.00 -7.06 19.33
C SER A 225 -6.90 -6.95 18.27
N PRO A 226 -5.74 -6.38 18.65
CA PRO A 226 -4.52 -6.51 17.88
C PRO A 226 -4.03 -7.96 17.87
N TYR A 227 -3.34 -8.34 16.79
CA TYR A 227 -2.54 -9.56 16.72
C TYR A 227 -1.31 -9.33 15.84
N ILE A 228 -0.28 -10.12 16.07
CA ILE A 228 0.97 -10.17 15.29
C ILE A 228 1.48 -11.61 15.21
N VAL A 229 2.29 -11.90 14.18
CA VAL A 229 2.82 -13.25 13.91
C VAL A 229 4.35 -13.17 13.88
N TYR A 230 5.01 -13.95 14.74
CA TYR A 230 6.46 -13.93 14.90
C TYR A 230 6.96 -15.15 15.70
N ASP A 231 8.20 -15.57 15.47
CA ASP A 231 8.89 -16.60 16.27
C ASP A 231 9.35 -15.98 17.61
N PHE A 232 8.54 -16.08 18.65
CA PHE A 232 8.78 -15.44 19.95
C PHE A 232 9.65 -16.30 20.88
N ASN A 233 9.75 -17.61 20.65
CA ASN A 233 10.57 -18.52 21.46
C ASN A 233 11.92 -18.90 20.80
N GLY A 234 12.12 -18.51 19.54
CA GLY A 234 13.34 -18.73 18.77
C GLY A 234 13.55 -20.17 18.29
N ASP A 235 12.49 -20.96 18.15
CA ASP A 235 12.57 -22.36 17.71
C ASP A 235 12.54 -22.53 16.18
N GLY A 236 12.43 -21.42 15.44
CA GLY A 236 12.34 -21.37 13.99
C GLY A 236 10.91 -21.44 13.45
N LYS A 237 9.89 -21.37 14.31
CA LYS A 237 8.48 -21.36 13.92
C LYS A 237 7.78 -20.16 14.55
N ALA A 238 6.89 -19.55 13.79
CA ALA A 238 6.16 -18.38 14.24
C ALA A 238 4.95 -18.77 15.10
N GLU A 239 4.78 -18.05 16.22
CA GLU A 239 3.56 -18.02 17.02
C GLU A 239 2.67 -16.83 16.65
N VAL A 240 1.46 -16.82 17.22
CA VAL A 240 0.53 -15.68 17.12
C VAL A 240 0.34 -15.04 18.50
N ALA A 241 0.79 -13.79 18.66
CA ALA A 241 0.44 -13.00 19.85
C ALA A 241 -0.86 -12.23 19.58
N VAL A 242 -1.85 -12.33 20.47
CA VAL A 242 -3.18 -11.74 20.29
C VAL A 242 -3.81 -11.30 21.60
N LYS A 243 -4.58 -10.21 21.56
CA LYS A 243 -5.46 -9.83 22.67
C LYS A 243 -6.76 -10.63 22.64
N MET A 244 -7.08 -11.32 23.73
CA MET A 244 -8.33 -12.06 23.91
C MET A 244 -9.00 -11.72 25.25
N GLY A 245 -10.27 -12.07 25.41
CA GLY A 245 -10.96 -12.04 26.71
C GLY A 245 -11.74 -13.34 26.96
N GLU A 246 -12.54 -13.37 28.02
CA GLU A 246 -13.30 -14.58 28.42
C GLU A 246 -14.81 -14.38 28.42
N GLY A 247 -15.54 -15.42 28.01
CA GLY A 247 -17.00 -15.47 28.06
C GLY A 247 -17.68 -14.41 27.18
N ASP A 248 -18.81 -13.90 27.66
CA ASP A 248 -19.57 -12.82 27.05
C ASP A 248 -19.82 -11.71 28.09
N PRO A 249 -18.85 -10.81 28.30
CA PRO A 249 -18.91 -9.75 29.31
C PRO A 249 -19.59 -8.47 28.82
N ARG A 250 -20.31 -8.53 27.68
CA ARG A 250 -20.96 -7.37 27.10
C ARG A 250 -22.08 -6.85 28.00
N ASP A 251 -22.16 -5.53 28.11
CA ASP A 251 -23.30 -4.86 28.74
C ASP A 251 -24.56 -4.88 27.85
N GLU A 252 -25.64 -4.25 28.33
CA GLU A 252 -26.93 -4.19 27.61
C GLU A 252 -26.81 -3.53 26.23
N ASP A 253 -25.95 -2.50 26.13
CA ASP A 253 -25.65 -1.81 24.88
C ASP A 253 -24.83 -2.70 23.93
N GLY A 254 -24.06 -3.64 24.48
CA GLY A 254 -23.22 -4.59 23.74
C GLY A 254 -21.74 -4.26 23.76
N ARG A 255 -21.30 -3.41 24.69
CA ARG A 255 -19.90 -3.03 24.91
C ARG A 255 -19.26 -3.91 25.98
N VAL A 256 -17.98 -4.21 25.80
CA VAL A 256 -17.14 -4.93 26.74
C VAL A 256 -16.44 -3.91 27.63
N THR A 257 -17.07 -3.60 28.75
CA THR A 257 -16.57 -2.64 29.75
C THR A 257 -16.04 -3.32 31.01
N SER A 258 -16.30 -4.62 31.18
CA SER A 258 -15.82 -5.46 32.30
C SER A 258 -15.18 -6.77 31.80
N GLY A 259 -14.79 -7.67 32.72
CA GLY A 259 -14.27 -9.01 32.39
C GLY A 259 -12.75 -9.10 32.16
N PRO A 260 -12.15 -10.30 32.28
CA PRO A 260 -10.72 -10.53 32.08
C PRO A 260 -10.26 -10.26 30.63
N GLU A 261 -9.08 -9.68 30.49
CA GLU A 261 -8.39 -9.46 29.22
C GLU A 261 -6.97 -10.02 29.30
N TRP A 262 -6.55 -10.67 28.22
CA TRP A 262 -5.31 -11.43 28.16
C TRP A 262 -4.50 -11.05 26.93
N LEU A 263 -3.19 -10.92 27.10
CA LEU A 263 -2.22 -11.24 26.06
C LEU A 263 -2.10 -12.77 25.99
N VAL A 264 -2.35 -13.35 24.83
CA VAL A 264 -2.26 -14.79 24.59
C VAL A 264 -1.24 -15.03 23.49
N ILE A 265 -0.34 -15.99 23.70
CA ILE A 265 0.47 -16.57 22.62
C ILE A 265 -0.17 -17.88 22.19
N LEU A 266 -0.45 -18.01 20.90
CA LEU A 266 -0.97 -19.21 20.27
C LEU A 266 0.15 -19.89 19.46
N ASP A 267 0.17 -21.22 19.48
CA ASP A 267 0.97 -22.03 18.56
C ASP A 267 0.51 -21.79 17.11
N GLY A 268 1.47 -21.50 16.22
CA GLY A 268 1.18 -21.13 14.84
C GLY A 268 0.50 -22.23 14.03
N MET A 269 0.85 -23.50 14.28
CA MET A 269 0.34 -24.65 13.52
C MET A 269 -1.03 -25.14 13.98
N THR A 270 -1.37 -24.91 15.23
CA THR A 270 -2.55 -25.50 15.88
C THR A 270 -3.57 -24.48 16.36
N GLY A 271 -3.14 -23.23 16.62
CA GLY A 271 -3.98 -22.20 17.23
C GLY A 271 -4.30 -22.44 18.71
N GLU A 272 -3.60 -23.39 19.34
CA GLU A 272 -3.71 -23.69 20.77
C GLU A 272 -2.90 -22.71 21.62
N ASP A 273 -3.36 -22.44 22.83
CA ASP A 273 -2.69 -21.51 23.73
C ASP A 273 -1.37 -22.09 24.26
N ILE A 274 -0.27 -21.35 24.11
CA ILE A 274 1.03 -21.64 24.73
C ILE A 274 1.12 -20.95 26.10
N ALA A 275 0.85 -19.65 26.13
CA ALA A 275 1.01 -18.82 27.32
C ALA A 275 0.00 -17.68 27.39
N ARG A 276 -0.26 -17.18 28.60
CA ARG A 276 -1.15 -16.05 28.87
C ARG A 276 -0.56 -15.10 29.91
N ALA A 277 -0.78 -13.81 29.71
CA ALA A 277 -0.51 -12.76 30.69
C ALA A 277 -1.67 -11.74 30.72
N PRO A 278 -1.92 -11.05 31.84
CA PRO A 278 -2.92 -9.98 31.87
C PRO A 278 -2.62 -8.90 30.83
N TRP A 279 -3.66 -8.39 30.18
CA TRP A 279 -3.54 -7.22 29.30
C TRP A 279 -3.40 -5.92 30.13
N PRO A 280 -2.71 -4.87 29.63
CA PRO A 280 -2.65 -3.57 30.30
C PRO A 280 -4.00 -3.04 30.78
N SER A 281 -4.07 -2.48 31.99
CA SER A 281 -5.33 -2.15 32.68
C SER A 281 -6.18 -1.10 31.96
N ARG A 282 -7.50 -1.19 32.11
CA ARG A 282 -8.45 -0.15 31.66
C ARG A 282 -8.74 0.92 32.72
N GLU A 283 -8.36 0.67 33.97
CA GLU A 283 -8.73 1.52 35.11
C GLU A 283 -8.33 3.00 34.96
N PRO A 284 -7.16 3.34 34.38
CA PRO A 284 -6.76 4.76 34.24
C PRO A 284 -7.57 5.54 33.19
N PHE A 285 -8.40 4.87 32.38
CA PHE A 285 -9.07 5.50 31.24
C PHE A 285 -10.44 6.05 31.62
N GLU A 286 -10.70 7.29 31.25
CA GLU A 286 -11.93 8.00 31.64
C GLU A 286 -13.20 7.50 30.94
N ASN A 287 -13.05 6.89 29.76
CA ASN A 287 -14.18 6.43 28.98
C ASN A 287 -13.82 5.28 28.05
N TYR A 288 -14.86 4.64 27.54
CA TYR A 288 -14.79 3.48 26.67
C TYR A 288 -13.93 3.69 25.41
N ASN A 289 -14.04 4.84 24.75
CA ASN A 289 -13.28 5.10 23.52
C ASN A 289 -11.77 5.06 23.77
N LEU A 290 -11.33 5.69 24.86
CA LEU A 290 -9.92 5.78 25.20
C LEU A 290 -9.35 4.44 25.70
N SER A 291 -10.14 3.64 26.44
CA SER A 291 -9.71 2.31 26.93
C SER A 291 -9.59 1.26 25.82
N CYS A 292 -10.27 1.45 24.70
CA CYS A 292 -10.38 0.47 23.62
C CYS A 292 -9.34 0.65 22.51
N ARG A 293 -8.26 1.40 22.73
CA ARG A 293 -7.14 1.55 21.79
C ARG A 293 -6.04 0.57 22.17
N ASN A 294 -5.94 -0.57 21.48
CA ASN A 294 -5.02 -1.64 21.84
C ASN A 294 -4.12 -2.00 20.64
N LEU A 295 -2.83 -2.17 20.88
CA LEU A 295 -1.84 -2.55 19.88
C LEU A 295 -0.81 -3.53 20.47
N LEU A 296 -0.01 -4.14 19.60
CA LEU A 296 1.13 -5.00 19.95
C LEU A 296 2.38 -4.49 19.23
N ILE A 297 3.57 -4.91 19.64
CA ILE A 297 4.82 -4.67 18.91
C ILE A 297 5.73 -5.88 19.09
N VAL A 298 6.48 -6.25 18.05
CA VAL A 298 7.66 -7.11 18.19
C VAL A 298 8.88 -6.22 18.38
N ALA A 299 9.75 -6.51 19.34
CA ALA A 299 10.97 -5.75 19.59
C ALA A 299 12.12 -6.64 20.07
N TYR A 300 13.33 -6.38 19.61
CA TYR A 300 14.57 -7.01 20.06
C TYR A 300 15.26 -6.10 21.09
N LEU A 301 14.67 -6.00 22.28
CA LEU A 301 15.10 -5.10 23.36
C LEU A 301 16.52 -5.39 23.90
N ASP A 302 17.05 -6.60 23.69
CA ASP A 302 18.44 -6.95 24.00
C ASP A 302 19.31 -7.16 22.75
N GLY A 303 18.79 -6.74 21.59
CA GLY A 303 19.35 -6.95 20.27
C GLY A 303 19.30 -8.39 19.76
N ARG A 304 18.69 -9.33 20.51
CA ARG A 304 18.76 -10.77 20.21
C ARG A 304 17.45 -11.54 20.36
N THR A 305 16.67 -11.20 21.37
CA THR A 305 15.48 -11.92 21.82
C THR A 305 14.23 -11.22 21.30
N PRO A 306 13.37 -11.90 20.52
CA PRO A 306 12.10 -11.34 20.08
C PRO A 306 11.14 -11.22 21.26
N CYS A 307 10.81 -9.99 21.63
CA CYS A 307 9.88 -9.67 22.70
C CYS A 307 8.53 -9.21 22.12
N VAL A 308 7.48 -9.32 22.91
CA VAL A 308 6.16 -8.74 22.62
C VAL A 308 5.89 -7.58 23.57
N VAL A 309 5.53 -6.42 23.02
CA VAL A 309 5.09 -5.26 23.80
C VAL A 309 3.59 -5.08 23.62
N ALA A 310 2.82 -5.18 24.71
CA ALA A 310 1.38 -4.94 24.71
C ALA A 310 1.07 -3.49 25.06
N LEU A 311 0.24 -2.85 24.23
CA LEU A 311 -0.05 -1.42 24.32
C LEU A 311 -1.54 -1.15 24.59
N ARG A 312 -1.83 -0.16 25.43
CA ARG A 312 -3.17 0.40 25.59
C ARG A 312 -3.13 1.92 25.67
N GLY A 313 -3.97 2.58 24.87
CA GLY A 313 -4.12 4.03 24.83
C GLY A 313 -3.38 4.71 23.68
N THR A 314 -3.88 5.89 23.28
CA THR A 314 -3.33 6.69 22.16
C THR A 314 -3.44 8.19 22.47
N TYR A 315 -4.65 8.69 22.72
CA TYR A 315 -4.94 10.14 22.77
C TYR A 315 -4.67 10.81 24.13
N GLY A 316 -4.36 10.06 25.19
CA GLY A 316 -4.23 10.57 26.55
C GLY A 316 -3.31 9.68 27.37
N VAL A 317 -3.87 8.86 28.26
CA VAL A 317 -3.14 7.76 28.91
C VAL A 317 -2.55 6.85 27.82
N GLN A 318 -1.30 6.46 28.01
CA GLN A 318 -0.61 5.47 27.18
C GLN A 318 0.19 4.53 28.07
N LEU A 319 -0.15 3.24 27.99
CA LEU A 319 0.47 2.15 28.75
C LEU A 319 1.18 1.19 27.79
N ALA A 320 2.35 0.70 28.19
CA ALA A 320 3.07 -0.34 27.48
C ALA A 320 3.66 -1.37 28.45
N GLU A 321 3.59 -2.66 28.12
CA GLU A 321 4.23 -3.72 28.90
C GLU A 321 4.99 -4.67 27.97
N ALA A 322 6.30 -4.84 28.19
CA ALA A 322 7.15 -5.73 27.41
C ALA A 322 7.26 -7.11 28.07
N TRP A 323 7.21 -8.15 27.25
CA TRP A 323 7.26 -9.55 27.68
C TRP A 323 8.16 -10.37 26.77
N GLN A 324 8.83 -11.37 27.34
CA GLN A 324 9.46 -12.45 26.57
C GLN A 324 8.67 -13.75 26.74
N LEU A 325 8.68 -14.60 25.71
CA LEU A 325 8.19 -15.97 25.80
C LEU A 325 9.37 -16.91 26.09
N LYS A 326 9.41 -17.46 27.31
CA LYS A 326 10.50 -18.34 27.74
C LYS A 326 9.92 -19.56 28.43
N ASP A 327 10.37 -20.75 28.01
CA ASP A 327 9.95 -22.03 28.59
C ASP A 327 8.41 -22.18 28.68
N GLY A 328 7.70 -21.73 27.65
CA GLY A 328 6.23 -21.77 27.57
C GLY A 328 5.51 -20.79 28.51
N LYS A 329 6.17 -19.73 28.97
CA LYS A 329 5.61 -18.72 29.87
C LYS A 329 5.94 -17.31 29.40
N LEU A 330 5.03 -16.38 29.66
CA LEU A 330 5.27 -14.96 29.48
C LEU A 330 5.92 -14.38 30.75
N GLU A 331 7.11 -13.82 30.60
CA GLU A 331 7.84 -13.12 31.67
C GLU A 331 7.90 -11.62 31.35
N ARG A 332 7.39 -10.77 32.26
CA ARG A 332 7.41 -9.32 32.06
C ARG A 332 8.81 -8.77 32.26
N LEU A 333 9.25 -7.95 31.31
CA LEU A 333 10.57 -7.30 31.29
C LEU A 333 10.49 -5.90 31.92
N TRP A 334 9.54 -5.08 31.47
CA TRP A 334 9.27 -3.75 32.01
C TRP A 334 7.82 -3.32 31.77
N SER A 335 7.42 -2.21 32.40
CA SER A 335 6.14 -1.55 32.20
C SER A 335 6.33 -0.04 32.13
N TYR A 336 5.57 0.62 31.26
CA TYR A 336 5.55 2.05 31.03
C TYR A 336 4.14 2.60 31.26
N ASP A 337 4.07 3.74 31.94
CA ASP A 337 2.88 4.56 32.13
C ASP A 337 3.29 6.03 31.93
N ASN A 338 2.68 6.70 30.96
CA ASN A 338 3.02 8.08 30.63
C ASN A 338 2.66 9.09 31.74
N GLU A 339 1.87 8.71 32.74
CA GLU A 339 1.63 9.55 33.94
C GLU A 339 2.95 9.83 34.69
N ALA A 340 3.91 8.91 34.66
CA ALA A 340 5.21 9.07 35.31
C ALA A 340 6.18 10.01 34.56
N PHE A 341 5.83 10.43 33.33
CA PHE A 341 6.74 11.12 32.41
C PHE A 341 6.12 12.40 31.84
N PRO A 342 6.45 13.58 32.39
CA PRO A 342 5.96 14.87 31.89
C PRO A 342 6.24 15.05 30.39
N GLY A 343 5.26 15.57 29.63
CA GLY A 343 5.38 15.81 28.19
C GLY A 343 5.04 14.61 27.29
N CYS A 344 4.85 13.41 27.87
CA CYS A 344 4.49 12.20 27.11
C CYS A 344 2.96 11.97 27.00
N TRP A 345 2.15 12.91 27.48
CA TRP A 345 0.69 12.81 27.44
C TRP A 345 0.13 13.08 26.04
N GLY A 346 -0.77 12.21 25.57
CA GLY A 346 -1.49 12.38 24.30
C GLY A 346 -0.61 12.32 23.05
N GLN A 347 0.54 11.65 23.14
CA GLN A 347 1.52 11.53 22.05
C GLN A 347 1.35 10.24 21.23
N GLY A 348 0.43 9.36 21.63
CA GLY A 348 0.29 8.04 21.04
C GLY A 348 -0.13 8.08 19.58
N ALA A 349 0.24 7.05 18.80
CA ALA A 349 -0.19 6.91 17.41
C ALA A 349 -1.07 5.67 17.17
N HIS A 350 -1.67 5.63 15.99
CA HIS A 350 -2.36 4.46 15.44
C HIS A 350 -1.43 3.47 14.71
N THR A 351 -0.15 3.84 14.62
CA THR A 351 0.97 3.13 13.99
C THR A 351 2.12 3.09 14.98
N ASN A 352 2.54 1.90 15.40
CA ASN A 352 3.60 1.74 16.40
C ASN A 352 4.42 0.49 16.03
N TYR A 353 5.73 0.56 16.20
CA TYR A 353 6.68 -0.52 15.91
C TYR A 353 7.99 -0.24 16.64
N ALA A 354 8.92 -1.18 16.53
CA ALA A 354 10.23 -1.08 17.13
C ALA A 354 11.33 -1.13 16.08
N LEU A 355 12.45 -0.47 16.37
CA LEU A 355 13.68 -0.48 15.61
C LEU A 355 14.80 0.19 16.41
N ASP A 356 16.05 -0.13 16.08
CA ASP A 356 17.24 0.55 16.57
C ASP A 356 17.34 1.96 15.96
N VAL A 357 17.07 3.00 16.76
CA VAL A 357 17.13 4.41 16.33
C VAL A 357 18.40 5.10 16.78
N ASP A 358 19.08 4.61 17.83
CA ASP A 358 20.28 5.25 18.39
C ASP A 358 21.61 4.54 18.07
N GLY A 359 21.53 3.36 17.45
CA GLY A 359 22.66 2.60 16.92
C GLY A 359 23.35 1.69 17.93
N ASP A 360 22.74 1.39 19.08
CA ASP A 360 23.33 0.52 20.10
C ASP A 360 23.11 -0.99 19.83
N GLY A 361 22.31 -1.33 18.81
CA GLY A 361 21.98 -2.69 18.40
C GLY A 361 20.73 -3.28 19.07
N ARG A 362 20.03 -2.51 19.90
CA ARG A 362 18.76 -2.84 20.56
C ARG A 362 17.64 -2.05 19.91
N ASP A 363 16.41 -2.52 20.07
CA ASP A 363 15.27 -1.82 19.50
C ASP A 363 14.62 -0.88 20.49
N GLU A 364 14.45 0.38 20.08
CA GLU A 364 13.59 1.36 20.71
C GLU A 364 12.14 1.18 20.24
N ILE A 365 11.20 1.71 21.03
CA ILE A 365 9.77 1.61 20.75
C ILE A 365 9.21 2.96 20.30
N VAL A 366 8.85 3.06 19.03
CA VAL A 366 8.19 4.23 18.47
C VAL A 366 6.70 4.16 18.77
N LEU A 367 6.27 4.93 19.78
CA LEU A 367 4.90 4.97 20.30
C LEU A 367 4.06 6.11 19.72
N GLY A 368 4.47 6.66 18.58
CA GLY A 368 3.93 7.89 18.02
C GLY A 368 4.91 9.03 18.15
N SER A 369 4.49 10.13 18.77
CA SER A 369 5.33 11.29 19.08
C SER A 369 6.23 11.08 20.30
N VAL A 370 6.24 9.88 20.89
CA VAL A 370 7.16 9.43 21.96
C VAL A 370 7.95 8.24 21.44
N VAL A 371 9.24 8.21 21.72
CA VAL A 371 10.10 7.05 21.53
C VAL A 371 10.58 6.58 22.91
N LEU A 372 10.33 5.31 23.23
CA LEU A 372 10.89 4.67 24.42
C LEU A 372 12.19 3.98 24.07
N ASP A 373 13.14 4.04 25.00
CA ASP A 373 14.37 3.27 25.02
C ASP A 373 14.08 1.75 25.20
N ASP A 374 15.07 0.90 24.96
CA ASP A 374 15.01 -0.57 25.06
C ASP A 374 14.49 -1.07 26.43
N ASN A 375 14.71 -0.25 27.46
CA ASN A 375 14.35 -0.48 28.85
C ASN A 375 12.98 0.12 29.27
N GLY A 376 12.26 0.76 28.34
CA GLY A 376 10.90 1.24 28.55
C GLY A 376 10.77 2.64 29.16
N VAL A 377 11.87 3.40 29.31
CA VAL A 377 11.81 4.84 29.63
C VAL A 377 11.78 5.69 28.35
N PRO A 378 11.13 6.86 28.33
CA PRO A 378 11.19 7.75 27.17
C PRO A 378 12.62 8.20 26.86
N LEU A 379 13.05 7.97 25.62
CA LEU A 379 14.26 8.54 25.05
C LEU A 379 14.00 10.03 24.71
N TRP A 380 12.89 10.29 24.01
CA TRP A 380 12.43 11.65 23.71
C TRP A 380 10.93 11.69 23.36
N THR A 381 10.37 12.90 23.30
CA THR A 381 9.01 13.19 22.80
C THR A 381 9.04 14.49 21.99
N THR A 382 8.27 14.55 20.89
CA THR A 382 8.13 15.80 20.12
C THR A 382 7.25 16.82 20.82
N GLY A 383 6.37 16.38 21.73
CA GLY A 383 5.36 17.20 22.39
C GLY A 383 4.25 17.70 21.47
N LYS A 384 4.21 17.28 20.19
CA LYS A 384 3.22 17.76 19.20
C LYS A 384 1.86 17.08 19.28
N GLY A 385 1.73 16.01 20.06
CA GLY A 385 0.48 15.27 20.25
C GLY A 385 0.34 14.09 19.28
N HIS A 386 -0.89 13.62 19.11
CA HIS A 386 -1.23 12.42 18.37
C HIS A 386 -0.96 12.57 16.86
N PRO A 387 -0.11 11.70 16.26
CA PRO A 387 0.00 11.54 14.82
C PRO A 387 -0.81 10.34 14.29
N ASP A 388 -1.32 10.49 13.08
CA ASP A 388 -1.94 9.42 12.31
C ASP A 388 -0.92 8.65 11.46
N GLY A 389 0.14 9.35 11.03
CA GLY A 389 1.25 8.80 10.24
C GLY A 389 2.57 8.93 10.97
N VAL A 390 3.32 7.83 11.05
CA VAL A 390 4.67 7.75 11.65
C VAL A 390 5.53 6.87 10.78
N PHE A 391 6.60 7.44 10.24
CA PHE A 391 7.43 6.84 9.20
C PHE A 391 8.88 6.94 9.61
N VAL A 392 9.55 5.81 9.84
CA VAL A 392 10.93 5.78 10.32
C VAL A 392 11.79 5.00 9.33
N GLY A 393 12.89 5.60 8.90
CA GLY A 393 13.83 5.01 7.94
C GLY A 393 14.97 6.00 7.63
N ASP A 394 15.84 5.64 6.69
CA ASP A 394 16.81 6.57 6.12
C ASP A 394 16.11 7.45 5.07
N LEU A 395 15.52 8.56 5.53
CA LEU A 395 14.68 9.43 4.69
C LEU A 395 15.51 10.53 4.04
N GLN A 396 16.56 10.99 4.72
CA GLN A 396 17.55 11.94 4.23
C GLN A 396 18.92 11.25 4.09
N PRO A 397 19.20 10.54 2.97
CA PRO A 397 20.41 9.71 2.83
C PRO A 397 21.76 10.44 2.83
N TRP A 398 21.75 11.77 2.90
CA TRP A 398 22.95 12.60 3.12
C TRP A 398 23.25 12.87 4.59
N ARG A 399 22.33 12.52 5.51
CA ARG A 399 22.52 12.60 6.95
C ARG A 399 22.87 11.22 7.51
N PRO A 400 23.78 11.13 8.48
CA PRO A 400 23.94 9.92 9.29
C PRO A 400 22.75 9.77 10.26
N GLY A 401 22.26 8.54 10.42
CA GLY A 401 21.16 8.24 11.33
C GLY A 401 19.87 7.95 10.56
N LEU A 402 18.78 7.78 11.31
CA LEU A 402 17.43 7.61 10.75
C LEU A 402 16.61 8.87 11.03
N GLU A 403 15.55 9.07 10.26
CA GLU A 403 14.56 10.11 10.48
C GLU A 403 13.19 9.52 10.82
N VAL A 404 12.38 10.30 11.55
CA VAL A 404 10.95 10.06 11.74
C VAL A 404 10.15 11.15 11.05
N ALA A 405 9.39 10.80 10.02
CA ALA A 405 8.39 11.68 9.41
C ALA A 405 7.02 11.48 10.05
N TYR A 406 6.34 12.59 10.31
CA TYR A 406 5.09 12.65 11.05
C TYR A 406 3.97 13.35 10.29
N VAL A 407 2.77 12.82 10.45
CA VAL A 407 1.50 13.40 10.01
C VAL A 407 0.63 13.61 11.24
N MET A 408 0.51 14.86 11.70
CA MET A 408 -0.13 15.20 12.96
C MET A 408 -1.64 15.38 12.80
N GLU A 409 -2.42 14.46 13.39
CA GLU A 409 -3.88 14.56 13.42
C GLU A 409 -4.31 15.74 14.31
N THR A 410 -3.63 15.91 15.45
CA THR A 410 -3.91 17.00 16.39
C THR A 410 -3.70 18.35 15.73
N ARG A 411 -4.64 19.29 15.94
CA ARG A 411 -4.56 20.66 15.43
C ARG A 411 -3.21 21.31 15.76
N GLN A 412 -2.50 21.76 14.73
CA GLN A 412 -1.19 22.42 14.89
C GLN A 412 -1.23 23.91 14.53
N LYS A 413 -0.42 24.71 15.23
CA LYS A 413 -0.06 26.07 14.76
C LYS A 413 1.00 26.01 13.66
N THR A 414 1.96 25.08 13.81
CA THR A 414 2.98 24.69 12.84
C THR A 414 3.33 23.21 13.07
N GLY A 415 3.83 22.52 12.05
CA GLY A 415 4.22 21.12 12.15
C GLY A 415 3.08 20.13 12.05
N GLY A 416 2.01 20.47 11.31
CA GLY A 416 1.01 19.48 10.88
C GLY A 416 1.64 18.33 10.07
N LEU A 417 2.75 18.64 9.39
CA LEU A 417 3.71 17.70 8.83
C LEU A 417 5.10 18.11 9.34
N CYS A 418 5.91 17.16 9.76
CA CYS A 418 7.29 17.42 10.17
C CYS A 418 8.16 16.18 10.05
N MET A 419 9.47 16.39 10.05
CA MET A 419 10.47 15.33 10.10
C MET A 419 11.43 15.61 11.25
N ALA A 420 11.78 14.58 12.00
CA ALA A 420 12.68 14.64 13.15
C ALA A 420 13.84 13.65 12.98
N ASP A 421 14.97 13.93 13.61
CA ASP A 421 16.03 12.96 13.84
C ASP A 421 15.52 11.85 14.78
N ALA A 422 15.70 10.58 14.41
CA ALA A 422 15.09 9.46 15.14
C ALA A 422 15.76 9.15 16.48
N ALA A 423 17.05 9.45 16.63
CA ALA A 423 17.76 9.23 17.89
C ALA A 423 17.45 10.31 18.93
N THR A 424 17.17 11.54 18.48
CA THR A 424 17.13 12.72 19.37
C THR A 424 15.76 13.41 19.44
N GLY A 425 14.89 13.22 18.45
CA GLY A 425 13.64 13.95 18.31
C GLY A 425 13.81 15.40 17.85
N GLU A 426 15.03 15.83 17.49
CA GLU A 426 15.26 17.18 16.94
C GLU A 426 14.51 17.34 15.62
N LEU A 427 13.63 18.35 15.53
CA LEU A 427 12.91 18.66 14.30
C LEU A 427 13.87 19.17 13.24
N LEU A 428 13.95 18.45 12.12
CA LEU A 428 14.75 18.82 10.96
C LEU A 428 14.04 19.88 10.11
N TRP A 429 12.72 19.73 9.98
CA TRP A 429 11.84 20.73 9.37
C TRP A 429 10.39 20.50 9.80
N GLU A 430 9.58 21.54 9.67
CA GLU A 430 8.14 21.47 9.94
C GLU A 430 7.33 22.38 9.02
N LEU A 431 6.08 21.98 8.75
CA LEU A 431 5.12 22.77 7.98
C LEU A 431 4.82 24.10 8.70
N GLY A 432 5.16 25.22 8.07
CA GLY A 432 5.04 26.56 8.65
C GLY A 432 3.62 27.15 8.67
N VAL A 433 2.58 26.38 8.33
CA VAL A 433 1.18 26.84 8.32
C VAL A 433 0.31 26.07 9.31
N PRO A 434 -0.72 26.71 9.89
CA PRO A 434 -1.64 26.02 10.78
C PRO A 434 -2.46 24.94 10.06
N THR A 435 -2.64 23.81 10.73
CA THR A 435 -3.53 22.73 10.29
C THR A 435 -4.67 22.56 11.29
N SER A 436 -5.83 22.10 10.82
CA SER A 436 -6.97 21.80 11.68
C SER A 436 -6.95 20.34 12.14
N HIS A 437 -6.75 19.44 11.19
CA HIS A 437 -6.70 17.99 11.36
C HIS A 437 -6.09 17.41 10.10
N VAL A 438 -4.80 17.06 10.14
CA VAL A 438 -4.18 16.37 9.00
C VAL A 438 -4.63 14.93 9.07
N ASP A 439 -5.56 14.57 8.19
CA ASP A 439 -6.33 13.33 8.29
C ASP A 439 -5.58 12.16 7.68
N GLY A 440 -5.76 10.97 8.25
CA GLY A 440 -5.17 9.74 7.76
C GLY A 440 -3.66 9.70 7.86
N LYS A 441 -3.10 8.50 7.62
CA LYS A 441 -1.66 8.25 7.78
C LYS A 441 -0.71 9.05 6.87
N GLY A 442 -1.21 9.81 5.90
CA GLY A 442 -0.40 10.40 4.82
C GLY A 442 0.32 9.33 3.97
N THR A 443 1.40 9.73 3.30
CA THR A 443 2.28 8.82 2.54
C THR A 443 3.72 9.30 2.69
N CYS A 444 4.66 8.41 3.00
CA CYS A 444 6.09 8.70 2.98
C CYS A 444 6.83 7.58 2.25
N ALA A 445 7.53 7.92 1.17
CA ALA A 445 8.27 6.99 0.32
C ALA A 445 9.20 7.77 -0.62
N ASN A 446 10.24 7.13 -1.16
CA ASN A 446 11.02 7.64 -2.29
C ASN A 446 10.16 7.51 -3.56
N LEU A 447 9.57 8.63 -4.00
CA LEU A 447 8.54 8.69 -5.02
C LEU A 447 9.01 9.40 -6.29
N ASP A 448 9.93 10.36 -6.16
CA ASP A 448 10.36 11.21 -7.25
C ASP A 448 11.88 11.14 -7.45
N PRO A 449 12.36 10.48 -8.52
CA PRO A 449 13.79 10.26 -8.76
C PRO A 449 14.58 11.56 -8.98
N ARG A 450 13.91 12.71 -9.15
CA ARG A 450 14.56 14.01 -9.29
C ARG A 450 15.12 14.51 -7.96
N TYR A 451 14.60 14.03 -6.84
CA TYR A 451 15.00 14.48 -5.51
C TYR A 451 15.55 13.30 -4.71
N PRO A 452 16.68 13.46 -4.01
CA PRO A 452 17.19 12.39 -3.15
C PRO A 452 16.31 12.22 -1.91
N GLY A 453 16.16 10.96 -1.46
CA GLY A 453 15.47 10.62 -0.21
C GLY A 453 13.98 10.32 -0.38
N SER A 454 13.27 10.28 0.75
CA SER A 454 11.83 9.98 0.78
C SER A 454 10.98 11.23 0.93
N GLU A 455 10.03 11.43 0.02
CA GLU A 455 9.03 12.48 0.11
C GLU A 455 8.03 12.23 1.26
N LEU A 456 7.44 13.31 1.78
CA LEU A 456 6.33 13.26 2.75
C LEU A 456 5.11 14.01 2.22
N ALA A 457 3.97 13.32 2.19
CA ALA A 457 2.68 13.88 1.80
C ALA A 457 1.65 13.82 2.93
N GLY A 458 0.81 14.85 3.02
CA GLY A 458 -0.35 14.85 3.91
C GLY A 458 -1.37 15.92 3.55
N ALA A 459 -2.56 15.82 4.15
CA ALA A 459 -3.68 16.65 3.76
C ALA A 459 -4.57 17.07 4.94
N ASP A 460 -4.83 18.37 5.04
CA ASP A 460 -5.64 18.97 6.09
C ASP A 460 -7.13 18.88 5.75
N MET A 461 -7.89 18.38 6.70
CA MET A 461 -9.33 18.19 6.60
C MET A 461 -10.06 19.13 7.55
N ARG A 462 -11.18 19.69 7.08
CA ARG A 462 -12.05 20.53 7.90
C ARG A 462 -13.43 19.91 8.05
N ILE A 463 -13.98 20.01 9.25
CA ILE A 463 -15.38 19.68 9.54
C ILE A 463 -16.27 20.60 8.70
N LEU A 464 -17.10 20.00 7.86
CA LEU A 464 -18.04 20.71 6.98
C LEU A 464 -19.32 21.10 7.72
N GLU A 465 -19.76 20.25 8.65
CA GLU A 465 -20.99 20.43 9.43
C GLU A 465 -20.68 20.23 10.93
N PRO A 466 -20.84 21.28 11.78
CA PRO A 466 -20.59 21.18 13.23
C PRO A 466 -21.38 20.02 13.87
N GLY A 467 -20.71 19.23 14.73
CA GLY A 467 -21.33 18.08 15.41
C GLY A 467 -21.41 16.80 14.58
N THR A 468 -20.84 16.77 13.38
CA THR A 468 -20.74 15.57 12.52
C THR A 468 -19.28 15.20 12.24
N ASN A 469 -19.04 13.97 11.76
CA ASN A 469 -17.73 13.56 11.23
C ASN A 469 -17.59 13.83 9.71
N LYS A 470 -18.44 14.69 9.12
CA LYS A 470 -18.31 15.04 7.71
C LYS A 470 -17.16 16.00 7.53
N ARG A 471 -16.11 15.52 6.87
CA ARG A 471 -14.88 16.27 6.62
C ARG A 471 -14.72 16.53 5.13
N GLY A 472 -14.10 17.65 4.79
CA GLY A 472 -13.74 18.02 3.42
C GLY A 472 -12.30 18.50 3.34
N LEU A 473 -11.66 18.16 2.21
CA LEU A 473 -10.28 18.54 1.92
C LEU A 473 -10.16 20.06 1.92
N HIS A 474 -9.37 20.58 2.86
CA HIS A 474 -9.02 21.99 2.88
C HIS A 474 -7.80 22.26 2.00
N ASN A 475 -6.72 21.51 2.22
CA ASN A 475 -5.45 21.64 1.51
C ASN A 475 -4.65 20.34 1.59
N ALA A 476 -3.66 20.16 0.71
CA ALA A 476 -2.71 19.06 0.75
C ALA A 476 -1.32 19.53 0.33
N TRP A 477 -0.29 18.84 0.80
CA TRP A 477 1.11 19.18 0.56
C TRP A 477 1.97 17.94 0.29
N LEU A 478 2.94 18.07 -0.61
CA LEU A 478 4.04 17.14 -0.82
C LEU A 478 5.35 17.89 -0.60
N PHE A 479 6.21 17.30 0.21
CA PHE A 479 7.55 17.79 0.48
C PHE A 479 8.59 16.77 0.03
N THR A 480 9.73 17.26 -0.45
CA THR A 480 10.97 16.47 -0.52
C THR A 480 11.38 16.04 0.89
N ALA A 481 12.30 15.08 0.98
CA ALA A 481 12.91 14.72 2.25
C ALA A 481 13.54 15.92 3.00
N ALA A 482 14.09 16.90 2.26
CA ALA A 482 14.70 18.13 2.79
C ALA A 482 13.68 19.19 3.29
N GLY A 483 12.37 18.94 3.14
CA GLY A 483 11.33 19.91 3.52
C GLY A 483 11.04 20.98 2.48
N GLU A 484 11.51 20.80 1.23
CA GLU A 484 11.17 21.68 0.11
C GLU A 484 9.79 21.31 -0.45
N LEU A 485 8.91 22.29 -0.62
CA LEU A 485 7.55 22.07 -1.10
C LEU A 485 7.54 21.74 -2.60
N LEU A 486 7.06 20.55 -2.96
CA LEU A 486 6.89 20.09 -4.34
C LEU A 486 5.50 20.39 -4.88
N TYR A 487 4.48 20.24 -4.03
CA TYR A 487 3.09 20.46 -4.43
C TYR A 487 2.27 21.01 -3.27
N GLU A 488 1.38 21.95 -3.57
CA GLU A 488 0.33 22.40 -2.67
C GLU A 488 -1.00 22.55 -3.44
N GLY A 489 -2.07 21.99 -2.89
CA GLY A 489 -3.40 22.19 -3.45
C GLY A 489 -4.37 21.03 -3.23
N ARG A 490 -5.61 21.21 -3.66
CA ARG A 490 -6.69 20.21 -3.49
C ARG A 490 -6.73 19.14 -4.58
N ASP A 491 -6.00 19.39 -5.68
CA ASP A 491 -5.97 18.53 -6.86
C ASP A 491 -4.73 17.63 -6.87
N MET A 492 -4.20 17.31 -5.68
CA MET A 492 -3.05 16.43 -5.50
C MET A 492 -3.29 15.05 -6.13
N PRO A 493 -2.30 14.49 -6.86
CA PRO A 493 -2.49 13.24 -7.61
C PRO A 493 -2.62 11.99 -6.73
N TYR A 494 -2.09 12.01 -5.52
CA TYR A 494 -2.29 11.00 -4.48
C TYR A 494 -3.08 11.59 -3.31
N ARG A 495 -3.99 10.79 -2.73
CA ARG A 495 -4.81 11.20 -1.58
C ARG A 495 -4.62 10.21 -0.43
N PHE A 496 -4.61 10.74 0.80
CA PHE A 496 -4.81 10.06 2.08
C PHE A 496 -4.48 8.56 2.14
N GLY A 497 -3.29 8.22 2.63
CA GLY A 497 -2.95 6.83 2.96
C GLY A 497 -2.82 5.91 1.75
N THR A 498 -2.51 6.47 0.57
CA THR A 498 -2.20 5.68 -0.62
C THR A 498 -0.97 4.83 -0.33
N TRP A 499 -1.13 3.51 -0.42
CA TRP A 499 -0.04 2.56 -0.27
C TRP A 499 0.93 2.65 -1.43
N THR A 500 2.19 2.37 -1.15
CA THR A 500 3.25 2.35 -2.15
C THR A 500 4.01 1.03 -2.11
N ALA A 501 4.63 0.63 -3.22
CA ALA A 501 5.41 -0.60 -3.33
C ALA A 501 6.61 -0.41 -4.25
N TYR A 502 7.74 -1.04 -3.95
CA TYR A 502 8.74 -1.33 -4.97
C TYR A 502 8.16 -2.38 -5.92
N TRP A 503 7.80 -2.01 -7.16
CA TRP A 503 7.07 -2.90 -8.05
C TRP A 503 7.75 -3.11 -9.40
N ASP A 504 8.25 -2.06 -10.03
CA ASP A 504 8.91 -2.18 -11.32
C ASP A 504 10.42 -2.45 -11.20
N ALA A 505 11.25 -1.95 -12.11
CA ALA A 505 12.68 -2.24 -12.12
C ALA A 505 13.50 -1.21 -11.33
N ASP A 506 13.00 0.02 -11.20
CA ASP A 506 13.77 1.11 -10.61
C ASP A 506 13.63 1.17 -9.09
N LEU A 507 14.24 2.19 -8.47
CA LEU A 507 14.38 2.29 -7.00
C LEU A 507 13.42 3.28 -6.37
N GLN A 508 12.42 3.73 -7.12
CA GLN A 508 11.29 4.47 -6.57
C GLN A 508 10.19 3.49 -6.15
N LYS A 509 9.24 3.98 -5.34
CA LYS A 509 8.01 3.25 -5.03
C LYS A 509 6.85 3.75 -5.87
N GLU A 510 6.08 2.80 -6.39
CA GLU A 510 4.89 3.06 -7.19
C GLU A 510 3.67 3.19 -6.28
N LEU A 511 2.67 3.96 -6.73
CA LEU A 511 1.38 4.05 -6.05
C LEU A 511 0.51 2.82 -6.34
N CYS A 512 -0.04 2.23 -5.28
CA CYS A 512 -0.95 1.09 -5.35
C CYS A 512 -2.42 1.57 -5.45
N ARG A 513 -2.99 1.59 -6.66
CA ARG A 513 -4.38 2.06 -6.90
C ARG A 513 -5.22 1.12 -7.77
N GLY A 514 -5.08 -0.19 -7.56
CA GLY A 514 -5.63 -1.24 -8.42
C GLY A 514 -4.81 -1.45 -9.70
N LYS A 515 -4.10 -0.41 -10.12
CA LYS A 515 -2.95 -0.45 -11.02
C LYS A 515 -1.75 0.16 -10.30
N MET A 516 -0.56 -0.16 -10.80
CA MET A 516 0.70 0.39 -10.31
C MET A 516 1.04 1.62 -11.14
N LEU A 517 1.32 2.74 -10.48
CA LEU A 517 1.41 4.05 -11.09
C LEU A 517 2.64 4.81 -10.60
N ASP A 518 3.33 5.47 -11.52
CA ASP A 518 4.27 6.54 -11.18
C ASP A 518 3.48 7.74 -10.62
N PRO A 519 3.91 8.34 -9.49
CA PRO A 519 3.24 9.51 -8.91
C PRO A 519 3.09 10.72 -9.85
N ASP A 520 4.12 11.00 -10.66
CA ASP A 520 4.12 12.07 -11.68
C ASP A 520 4.05 11.53 -13.12
N GLY A 521 3.61 10.27 -13.27
CA GLY A 521 3.54 9.56 -14.53
C GLY A 521 2.25 8.77 -14.73
N GLY A 522 2.38 7.61 -15.40
CA GLY A 522 1.28 6.75 -15.81
C GLY A 522 1.37 5.35 -15.20
N GLU A 523 0.70 4.40 -15.84
CA GLU A 523 0.83 2.98 -15.49
C GLU A 523 2.24 2.47 -15.79
N VAL A 524 2.88 1.82 -14.82
CA VAL A 524 4.18 1.13 -15.02
C VAL A 524 4.01 -0.34 -15.46
N GLY A 525 2.79 -0.87 -15.28
CA GLY A 525 2.45 -2.26 -15.56
C GLY A 525 2.04 -3.01 -14.30
N GLY A 526 1.25 -4.07 -14.48
CA GLY A 526 0.65 -4.80 -13.37
C GLY A 526 -0.63 -4.16 -12.81
N GLN A 527 -1.46 -5.01 -12.21
CA GLN A 527 -2.75 -4.64 -11.65
C GLN A 527 -3.21 -5.69 -10.65
N TYR A 528 -4.06 -5.27 -9.73
CA TYR A 528 -4.67 -6.14 -8.73
C TYR A 528 -6.15 -5.80 -8.54
N GLN A 529 -6.89 -6.74 -7.94
CA GLN A 529 -8.31 -6.57 -7.67
C GLN A 529 -8.61 -6.74 -6.18
N GLY A 530 -9.65 -6.07 -5.70
CA GLY A 530 -10.07 -6.12 -4.31
C GLY A 530 -9.49 -4.98 -3.46
N SER A 531 -9.76 -5.02 -2.16
CA SER A 531 -9.21 -4.04 -1.23
C SER A 531 -7.82 -4.49 -0.78
N LEU A 532 -6.85 -3.59 -0.85
CA LEU A 532 -5.47 -3.83 -0.40
C LEU A 532 -5.45 -4.04 1.12
N LEU A 533 -4.65 -5.02 1.55
CA LEU A 533 -4.46 -5.40 2.95
C LEU A 533 -3.05 -5.15 3.46
N LEU A 534 -2.05 -5.45 2.62
CA LEU A 534 -0.63 -5.42 2.95
C LEU A 534 0.19 -5.26 1.66
N VAL A 535 1.36 -4.63 1.77
CA VAL A 535 2.44 -4.64 0.78
C VAL A 535 3.67 -5.19 1.48
N ALA A 536 4.29 -6.25 0.93
CA ALA A 536 5.46 -6.90 1.53
C ALA A 536 6.22 -7.79 0.53
N ASP A 537 7.56 -7.77 0.54
CA ASP A 537 8.41 -8.79 -0.12
C ASP A 537 8.29 -10.11 0.63
N VAL A 538 7.34 -10.96 0.22
CA VAL A 538 7.10 -12.26 0.85
C VAL A 538 7.48 -13.40 -0.06
N LEU A 539 7.71 -13.16 -1.34
CA LEU A 539 7.97 -14.15 -2.37
C LEU A 539 8.80 -13.49 -3.48
N GLY A 540 9.34 -14.27 -4.41
CA GLY A 540 10.07 -13.72 -5.54
C GLY A 540 11.37 -13.04 -5.11
N ASP A 541 11.78 -12.00 -5.85
CA ASP A 541 12.96 -11.20 -5.53
C ASP A 541 12.63 -10.07 -4.53
N TRP A 542 13.38 -8.97 -4.55
CA TRP A 542 13.29 -7.93 -3.53
C TRP A 542 12.05 -7.03 -3.62
N ARG A 543 11.28 -7.14 -4.70
CA ARG A 543 10.12 -6.29 -4.95
C ARG A 543 8.92 -6.81 -4.18
N GLU A 544 8.01 -5.89 -3.85
CA GLU A 544 7.01 -6.14 -2.82
C GLU A 544 5.72 -6.71 -3.44
N GLU A 545 5.22 -7.83 -2.90
CA GLU A 545 3.91 -8.36 -3.25
C GLU A 545 2.76 -7.49 -2.72
N ILE A 546 1.64 -7.49 -3.45
CA ILE A 546 0.38 -6.84 -3.05
C ILE A 546 -0.61 -7.88 -2.55
N PHE A 547 -1.05 -7.73 -1.31
CA PHE A 547 -2.11 -8.55 -0.71
C PHE A 547 -3.45 -7.86 -0.83
N THR A 548 -4.47 -8.57 -1.27
CA THR A 548 -5.83 -8.02 -1.39
C THR A 548 -6.89 -8.97 -0.88
N THR A 549 -8.09 -8.45 -0.59
CA THR A 549 -9.27 -9.28 -0.31
C THR A 549 -10.43 -8.96 -1.25
N VAL A 550 -11.07 -10.04 -1.67
CA VAL A 550 -12.40 -10.06 -2.26
C VAL A 550 -13.31 -10.93 -1.39
N LYS A 551 -14.58 -11.04 -1.76
CA LYS A 551 -15.53 -11.89 -1.02
C LYS A 551 -15.08 -13.35 -1.04
N GLY A 552 -14.90 -13.94 0.14
CA GLY A 552 -14.56 -15.35 0.37
C GLY A 552 -13.08 -15.71 0.28
N GLU A 553 -12.19 -14.79 -0.11
CA GLU A 553 -10.76 -15.08 -0.26
C GLU A 553 -9.87 -13.84 -0.12
N PHE A 554 -8.58 -14.09 0.14
CA PHE A 554 -7.53 -13.11 -0.08
C PHE A 554 -6.56 -13.60 -1.16
N ARG A 555 -5.83 -12.67 -1.77
CA ARG A 555 -4.96 -12.90 -2.93
C ARG A 555 -3.61 -12.23 -2.73
N ILE A 556 -2.58 -12.81 -3.31
CA ILE A 556 -1.21 -12.27 -3.34
C ILE A 556 -0.81 -12.11 -4.81
N TYR A 557 -0.41 -10.89 -5.17
CA TYR A 557 0.08 -10.53 -6.51
C TYR A 557 1.57 -10.20 -6.43
N SER A 558 2.37 -10.76 -7.33
CA SER A 558 3.81 -10.46 -7.46
C SER A 558 4.07 -9.80 -8.81
N THR A 559 5.11 -8.96 -8.90
CA THR A 559 5.40 -8.22 -10.14
C THR A 559 5.76 -9.16 -11.31
N PRO A 560 5.20 -8.97 -12.51
CA PRO A 560 5.60 -9.70 -13.71
C PRO A 560 6.70 -8.97 -14.51
N LEU A 561 7.21 -7.85 -13.99
CA LEU A 561 8.15 -6.97 -14.67
C LEU A 561 9.57 -7.43 -14.39
N PRO A 562 10.50 -7.42 -15.37
CA PRO A 562 11.90 -7.74 -15.13
C PRO A 562 12.55 -6.79 -14.12
N ALA A 563 13.44 -7.30 -13.28
CA ALA A 563 14.28 -6.48 -12.40
C ALA A 563 15.47 -5.87 -13.16
N MET A 564 16.08 -4.82 -12.60
CA MET A 564 17.37 -4.31 -13.08
C MET A 564 18.57 -4.79 -12.25
N ASP A 565 18.32 -5.11 -10.97
CA ASP A 565 19.34 -5.51 -9.99
C ASP A 565 18.85 -6.71 -9.13
N ARG A 566 19.64 -7.02 -8.11
CA ARG A 566 19.30 -7.99 -7.07
C ARG A 566 19.57 -7.37 -5.72
N ARG A 567 18.73 -7.68 -4.74
CA ARG A 567 18.89 -7.27 -3.35
C ARG A 567 18.51 -8.42 -2.45
N VAL A 568 19.10 -8.44 -1.26
CA VAL A 568 18.69 -9.37 -0.21
C VAL A 568 17.21 -9.14 0.07
N CYS A 569 16.44 -10.22 0.22
CA CYS A 569 15.03 -10.16 0.57
C CYS A 569 14.80 -9.21 1.75
N LEU A 570 13.88 -8.25 1.58
CA LEU A 570 13.62 -7.18 2.53
C LEU A 570 13.10 -7.72 3.86
N MET A 571 12.48 -8.89 3.89
CA MET A 571 12.08 -9.56 5.13
C MET A 571 13.28 -10.08 5.97
N GLN A 572 14.50 -10.07 5.43
CA GLN A 572 15.73 -10.28 6.21
C GLN A 572 16.37 -8.97 6.70
N GLU A 573 15.81 -7.83 6.30
CA GLU A 573 16.07 -6.53 6.91
C GLU A 573 15.17 -6.38 8.14
N HIS A 574 15.78 -6.04 9.27
CA HIS A 574 15.13 -6.06 10.58
C HIS A 574 13.97 -5.05 10.68
N ASN A 575 14.22 -3.80 10.31
CA ASN A 575 13.24 -2.73 10.46
C ASN A 575 12.03 -2.97 9.56
N TYR A 576 12.28 -3.39 8.32
CA TYR A 576 11.27 -3.81 7.37
C TYR A 576 10.42 -4.95 7.95
N ARG A 577 11.05 -6.03 8.42
CA ARG A 577 10.35 -7.21 8.95
C ARG A 577 9.49 -6.88 10.17
N LEU A 578 9.98 -6.05 11.09
CA LEU A 578 9.21 -5.60 12.26
C LEU A 578 8.04 -4.72 11.85
N ARG A 579 8.23 -3.83 10.86
CA ARG A 579 7.14 -3.02 10.33
C ARG A 579 6.06 -3.88 9.68
N ILE A 580 6.43 -4.87 8.86
CA ILE A 580 5.47 -5.83 8.27
C ILE A 580 4.68 -6.58 9.35
N SER A 581 5.34 -7.01 10.44
CA SER A 581 4.65 -7.65 11.58
C SER A 581 3.55 -6.73 12.14
N SER A 582 3.88 -5.47 12.38
CA SER A 582 2.95 -4.50 12.96
C SER A 582 1.77 -4.13 12.03
N ASN A 583 1.91 -4.27 10.71
CA ASN A 583 0.85 -3.98 9.74
C ASN A 583 -0.37 -4.95 9.83
N ALA A 584 -0.23 -6.07 10.57
CA ALA A 584 -1.33 -6.99 10.90
C ALA A 584 -2.42 -6.38 11.81
N MET A 585 -2.26 -5.14 12.25
CA MET A 585 -3.20 -4.40 13.10
C MET A 585 -3.09 -2.89 12.84
N GLY A 586 -3.85 -2.09 13.59
CA GLY A 586 -3.81 -0.63 13.51
C GLY A 586 -3.94 -0.06 12.09
N TYR A 587 -3.40 1.14 11.89
CA TYR A 587 -3.20 1.66 10.54
C TYR A 587 -1.92 1.06 9.92
N GLY A 588 -2.05 0.55 8.71
CA GLY A 588 -0.90 0.00 7.98
C GLY A 588 -0.19 1.11 7.22
N THR A 589 1.13 1.26 7.40
CA THR A 589 1.97 2.19 6.64
C THR A 589 2.99 1.43 5.82
N GLU A 590 3.59 2.16 4.91
CA GLU A 590 4.73 1.78 4.09
C GLU A 590 5.86 1.27 5.01
N ALA A 591 6.47 0.15 4.63
CA ALA A 591 7.70 -0.31 5.25
C ALA A 591 8.89 0.41 4.60
N LEU A 592 9.60 1.15 5.44
CA LEU A 592 10.77 1.94 5.08
C LEU A 592 12.03 1.21 5.56
N LEU A 593 13.14 1.46 4.88
CA LEU A 593 14.40 0.76 5.10
C LEU A 593 15.35 1.66 5.91
N PRO A 594 16.30 1.08 6.68
CA PRO A 594 17.37 1.84 7.35
C PRO A 594 18.47 2.30 6.39
N TYR A 595 18.20 2.27 5.09
CA TYR A 595 19.04 2.78 4.02
C TYR A 595 18.13 3.17 2.84
N ASP A 596 18.51 4.18 2.08
CA ASP A 596 17.85 4.52 0.80
C ASP A 596 18.43 3.67 -0.36
N PRO A 597 17.64 2.80 -1.02
CA PRO A 597 18.12 1.95 -2.12
C PRO A 597 18.84 2.68 -3.26
N GLU A 598 18.35 3.87 -3.66
CA GLU A 598 18.93 4.70 -4.72
C GLU A 598 20.25 5.35 -4.29
N ALA A 599 20.36 5.80 -3.05
CA ALA A 599 21.61 6.33 -2.52
C ALA A 599 22.71 5.25 -2.50
N GLU A 600 22.35 3.98 -2.38
CA GLU A 600 23.29 2.85 -2.27
C GLU A 600 23.68 2.22 -3.61
N SER A 601 22.81 2.28 -4.62
CA SER A 601 22.98 1.59 -5.90
C SER A 601 22.65 2.50 -7.10
N PRO A 602 23.29 2.32 -8.26
CA PRO A 602 22.94 3.10 -9.44
C PRO A 602 21.51 2.80 -9.89
N ASN A 603 20.82 3.82 -10.42
CA ASN A 603 19.41 3.74 -10.79
C ASN A 603 19.17 4.19 -12.24
N LEU A 604 18.12 3.64 -12.86
CA LEU A 604 17.60 4.06 -14.16
C LEU A 604 16.07 4.04 -14.14
N ASN A 605 15.45 5.19 -13.87
CA ASN A 605 14.00 5.35 -13.83
C ASN A 605 13.45 5.87 -15.17
N LEU A 606 12.26 5.40 -15.56
CA LEU A 606 11.54 5.77 -16.79
C LEU A 606 10.09 6.16 -16.48
N THR A 607 9.81 7.46 -16.36
CA THR A 607 8.44 7.95 -16.14
C THR A 607 7.78 8.41 -17.44
N PHE A 608 6.63 7.82 -17.80
CA PHE A 608 5.85 8.28 -18.94
C PHE A 608 4.91 9.45 -18.57
N GLN A 609 5.15 10.61 -19.19
CA GLN A 609 4.37 11.83 -19.01
C GLN A 609 3.56 12.14 -20.27
N GLY A 610 2.30 11.70 -20.33
CA GLY A 610 1.45 11.88 -21.51
C GLY A 610 0.01 12.33 -21.25
N GLN A 611 -0.37 12.58 -19.99
CA GLN A 611 -1.77 12.76 -19.62
C GLN A 611 -2.33 14.14 -20.04
N ASP A 612 -1.51 15.20 -19.96
CA ASP A 612 -1.97 16.60 -20.16
C ASP A 612 -1.14 17.43 -21.16
N THR A 613 -0.05 16.89 -21.71
CA THR A 613 0.85 17.62 -22.64
C THR A 613 1.28 16.76 -23.82
N THR A 614 2.16 17.29 -24.69
CA THR A 614 2.87 16.48 -25.67
C THR A 614 3.54 15.30 -24.97
N PRO A 615 3.23 14.04 -25.35
CA PRO A 615 3.80 12.87 -24.72
C PRO A 615 5.32 12.96 -24.62
N SER A 616 5.86 12.68 -23.45
CA SER A 616 7.29 12.62 -23.21
C SER A 616 7.65 11.54 -22.20
N LEU A 617 8.89 11.09 -22.25
CA LEU A 617 9.50 10.21 -21.26
C LEU A 617 10.47 11.05 -20.43
N GLN A 618 10.35 11.01 -19.11
CA GLN A 618 11.39 11.47 -18.20
C GLN A 618 12.27 10.26 -17.91
N VAL A 619 13.56 10.35 -18.24
CA VAL A 619 14.55 9.33 -17.94
C VAL A 619 15.49 9.90 -16.89
N VAL A 620 15.60 9.23 -15.75
CA VAL A 620 16.50 9.65 -14.67
C VAL A 620 17.56 8.58 -14.45
N ALA A 621 18.82 8.97 -14.62
CA ALA A 621 19.96 8.15 -14.28
C ALA A 621 20.60 8.68 -13.00
N VAL A 622 20.85 7.81 -12.02
CA VAL A 622 21.40 8.21 -10.71
C VAL A 622 22.65 7.41 -10.42
N ALA A 623 23.72 8.13 -10.05
CA ALA A 623 24.93 7.56 -9.48
C ALA A 623 24.74 7.42 -7.96
N SER A 624 25.00 6.24 -7.42
CA SER A 624 24.93 6.06 -5.96
C SER A 624 25.96 6.94 -5.25
N ARG A 625 25.79 7.19 -3.95
CA ARG A 625 26.77 7.94 -3.14
C ARG A 625 28.13 7.23 -3.04
N ARG A 626 28.19 5.94 -3.41
CA ARG A 626 29.38 5.10 -3.35
C ARG A 626 30.21 5.14 -4.64
N GLN A 627 29.57 5.35 -5.80
CA GLN A 627 30.22 5.13 -7.08
C GLN A 627 29.70 6.09 -8.16
N ALA A 628 30.65 6.73 -8.85
CA ALA A 628 30.39 7.46 -10.09
C ALA A 628 30.04 6.49 -11.22
N ILE A 629 29.15 6.90 -12.12
CA ILE A 629 28.73 6.09 -13.27
C ILE A 629 29.00 6.83 -14.57
N LYS A 630 29.37 6.08 -15.61
CA LYS A 630 29.61 6.63 -16.93
C LYS A 630 29.23 5.63 -18.00
N GLY A 631 28.52 6.11 -19.02
CA GLY A 631 28.17 5.31 -20.18
C GLY A 631 27.07 5.95 -20.99
N ARG A 632 26.26 5.13 -21.67
CA ARG A 632 25.25 5.60 -22.60
C ARG A 632 23.91 4.95 -22.32
N VAL A 633 22.87 5.78 -22.23
CA VAL A 633 21.48 5.33 -22.21
C VAL A 633 21.00 5.16 -23.64
N VAL A 634 20.39 4.02 -23.95
CA VAL A 634 19.80 3.71 -25.25
C VAL A 634 18.33 3.35 -25.07
N LEU A 635 17.46 4.06 -25.80
CA LEU A 635 16.02 3.82 -25.79
C LEU A 635 15.62 2.92 -26.97
N THR A 636 14.71 2.00 -26.69
CA THR A 636 14.10 1.11 -27.69
C THR A 636 12.58 1.11 -27.49
N GLY A 637 11.84 1.11 -28.59
CA GLY A 637 10.38 1.09 -28.56
C GLY A 637 9.82 0.10 -29.56
N GLU A 638 8.58 -0.28 -29.35
CA GLU A 638 7.84 -1.11 -30.29
C GLU A 638 7.46 -0.35 -31.57
N ALA A 639 6.96 -1.09 -32.56
CA ALA A 639 6.64 -0.52 -33.88
C ALA A 639 5.66 0.65 -33.78
N GLY A 640 6.02 1.79 -34.36
CA GLY A 640 5.18 2.99 -34.42
C GLY A 640 5.57 4.09 -33.43
N VAL A 641 6.35 3.78 -32.39
CA VAL A 641 6.88 4.78 -31.46
C VAL A 641 8.10 5.47 -32.07
N ARG A 642 8.16 6.79 -31.94
CA ARG A 642 9.38 7.56 -32.19
C ARG A 642 9.72 8.40 -30.97
N PHE A 643 11.01 8.49 -30.68
CA PHE A 643 11.52 9.33 -29.62
C PHE A 643 12.81 10.02 -30.06
N GLU A 644 13.01 11.25 -29.59
CA GLU A 644 14.21 12.04 -29.84
C GLU A 644 14.66 12.71 -28.52
N PRO A 645 15.91 12.50 -28.08
CA PRO A 645 16.92 11.62 -28.67
C PRO A 645 16.66 10.12 -28.43
N VAL A 646 17.17 9.25 -29.32
CA VAL A 646 17.14 7.77 -29.14
C VAL A 646 18.18 7.25 -28.14
N SER A 647 19.16 8.08 -27.80
CA SER A 647 20.22 7.75 -26.85
C SER A 647 20.96 9.01 -26.42
N PHE A 648 21.58 8.99 -25.24
CA PHE A 648 22.38 10.10 -24.72
C PHE A 648 23.48 9.58 -23.78
N GLU A 649 24.55 10.36 -23.63
CA GLU A 649 25.68 10.03 -22.75
C GLU A 649 25.37 10.46 -21.31
N VAL A 650 25.89 9.68 -20.36
CA VAL A 650 25.82 9.94 -18.92
C VAL A 650 27.23 9.88 -18.36
N ASP A 651 27.62 10.92 -17.61
CA ASP A 651 28.89 11.00 -16.89
C ASP A 651 28.62 11.71 -15.57
N LEU A 652 28.36 10.91 -14.53
CA LEU A 652 27.89 11.37 -13.24
C LEU A 652 28.89 11.02 -12.13
N PRO A 653 29.38 12.01 -11.37
CA PRO A 653 30.03 11.77 -10.08
C PRO A 653 29.12 11.00 -9.11
N ALA A 654 29.70 10.37 -8.08
CA ALA A 654 28.94 9.69 -7.05
C ALA A 654 27.93 10.65 -6.36
N GLY A 655 26.69 10.20 -6.17
CA GLY A 655 25.59 10.95 -5.56
C GLY A 655 24.87 11.92 -6.51
N GLU A 656 25.35 12.08 -7.74
CA GLU A 656 24.73 12.95 -8.74
C GLU A 656 23.69 12.23 -9.59
N ARG A 657 22.78 12.99 -10.21
CA ARG A 657 21.72 12.48 -11.07
C ARG A 657 21.57 13.31 -12.35
N LEU A 658 21.15 12.66 -13.43
CA LEU A 658 20.79 13.29 -14.69
C LEU A 658 19.30 13.09 -14.95
N VAL A 659 18.57 14.18 -15.19
CA VAL A 659 17.18 14.16 -15.64
C VAL A 659 17.14 14.51 -17.12
N GLN A 660 16.78 13.56 -17.97
CA GLN A 660 16.64 13.75 -19.41
C GLN A 660 15.18 13.61 -19.83
N ARG A 661 14.62 14.68 -20.39
CA ARG A 661 13.30 14.61 -21.04
C ARG A 661 13.46 14.21 -22.50
N VAL A 662 12.68 13.23 -22.94
CA VAL A 662 12.67 12.69 -24.30
C VAL A 662 11.27 12.86 -24.88
N ALA A 663 11.16 13.55 -26.01
CA ALA A 663 9.85 13.74 -26.66
C ALA A 663 9.39 12.42 -27.29
N LEU A 664 8.10 12.11 -27.18
CA LEU A 664 7.48 10.92 -27.78
C LEU A 664 6.46 11.32 -28.86
N GLU A 665 6.59 10.70 -30.03
CA GLU A 665 5.53 10.66 -31.03
C GLU A 665 4.88 9.28 -31.00
N LEU A 666 3.60 9.26 -30.64
CA LEU A 666 2.79 8.05 -30.51
C LEU A 666 1.63 8.08 -31.52
N PRO A 667 1.33 6.97 -32.21
CA PRO A 667 0.11 6.84 -32.99
C PRO A 667 -1.15 7.06 -32.12
N ASP A 668 -2.25 7.49 -32.75
CA ASP A 668 -3.52 7.68 -32.04
C ASP A 668 -4.00 6.36 -31.42
N GLY A 669 -4.31 6.39 -30.13
CA GLY A 669 -4.72 5.20 -29.36
C GLY A 669 -3.64 4.11 -29.23
N TYR A 670 -2.37 4.45 -29.51
CA TYR A 670 -1.25 3.53 -29.34
C TYR A 670 -1.16 3.03 -27.90
N ARG A 671 -0.78 1.75 -27.74
CA ARG A 671 -0.37 1.15 -26.48
C ARG A 671 0.80 0.23 -26.77
N GLY A 672 1.90 0.42 -26.06
CA GLY A 672 3.08 -0.43 -26.17
C GLY A 672 4.11 -0.06 -25.12
N LEU A 673 5.30 -0.66 -25.20
CA LEU A 673 6.38 -0.45 -24.25
C LEU A 673 7.51 0.37 -24.86
N VAL A 674 8.06 1.30 -24.06
CA VAL A 674 9.39 1.87 -24.27
C VAL A 674 10.32 1.28 -23.22
N ARG A 675 11.52 0.91 -23.65
CA ARG A 675 12.57 0.30 -22.82
C ARG A 675 13.83 1.13 -22.88
N ALA A 676 14.58 1.17 -21.80
CA ALA A 676 15.92 1.73 -21.75
C ALA A 676 16.94 0.67 -21.36
N GLN A 677 18.15 0.85 -21.86
CA GLN A 677 19.33 0.14 -21.40
C GLN A 677 20.42 1.16 -21.10
N PHE A 678 21.13 0.97 -19.98
CA PHE A 678 22.24 1.82 -19.59
C PHE A 678 23.41 0.97 -19.12
N GLU A 679 24.47 0.92 -19.91
CA GLU A 679 25.73 0.29 -19.53
C GLU A 679 26.52 1.25 -18.62
N VAL A 680 26.66 0.92 -17.34
CA VAL A 680 27.26 1.81 -16.31
C VAL A 680 28.72 1.49 -16.01
N GLY A 681 29.27 0.43 -16.61
CA GLY A 681 30.64 -0.05 -16.42
C GLY A 681 30.70 -1.48 -15.87
N ASP A 682 31.89 -2.12 -15.95
CA ASP A 682 32.17 -3.47 -15.43
C ASP A 682 31.20 -4.58 -15.88
N GLY A 683 30.56 -4.39 -17.03
CA GLY A 683 29.57 -5.32 -17.59
C GLY A 683 28.18 -5.25 -16.95
N VAL A 684 27.94 -4.28 -16.06
CA VAL A 684 26.61 -4.01 -15.49
C VAL A 684 25.78 -3.20 -16.48
N VAL A 685 24.57 -3.68 -16.76
CA VAL A 685 23.62 -3.00 -17.65
C VAL A 685 22.30 -2.83 -16.91
N LEU A 686 21.94 -1.58 -16.60
CA LEU A 686 20.63 -1.28 -16.02
C LEU A 686 19.56 -1.32 -17.11
N HIS A 687 18.40 -1.84 -16.76
CA HIS A 687 17.26 -1.99 -17.65
C HIS A 687 16.05 -1.33 -17.01
N GLY A 688 15.29 -0.57 -17.80
CA GLY A 688 14.01 -0.02 -17.38
C GLY A 688 12.99 -0.15 -18.49
N GLN A 689 11.71 -0.18 -18.14
CA GLN A 689 10.63 -0.22 -19.11
C GLN A 689 9.39 0.49 -18.59
N VAL A 690 8.66 1.14 -19.47
CA VAL A 690 7.40 1.79 -19.12
C VAL A 690 6.37 1.65 -20.25
N PRO A 691 5.10 1.34 -19.93
CA PRO A 691 3.98 1.48 -20.85
C PRO A 691 3.82 2.92 -21.32
N VAL A 692 3.71 3.11 -22.64
CA VAL A 692 3.37 4.39 -23.23
C VAL A 692 2.02 4.31 -23.93
N LEU A 693 1.21 5.36 -23.74
CA LEU A 693 -0.15 5.44 -24.24
C LEU A 693 -0.30 6.67 -25.13
N GLY A 694 -0.62 6.44 -26.40
CA GLY A 694 -1.00 7.49 -27.32
C GLY A 694 -2.37 8.06 -26.96
N GLN A 695 -2.55 9.37 -27.11
CA GLN A 695 -3.83 10.01 -26.85
C GLN A 695 -4.91 9.43 -27.79
N LYS A 696 -6.06 9.08 -27.22
CA LYS A 696 -7.25 8.66 -27.97
C LYS A 696 -8.07 9.89 -28.33
N LYS A 697 -7.70 10.54 -29.44
CA LYS A 697 -8.31 11.81 -29.87
C LYS A 697 -9.81 11.66 -30.14
N ALA A 698 -10.57 12.70 -29.82
CA ALA A 698 -11.97 12.77 -30.24
C ALA A 698 -12.06 12.66 -31.77
N LEU A 699 -13.04 11.91 -32.23
CA LEU A 699 -13.36 11.77 -33.65
C LEU A 699 -13.87 13.13 -34.16
N THR A 700 -13.51 13.45 -35.40
CA THR A 700 -13.86 14.72 -36.04
C THR A 700 -14.85 14.56 -37.19
N GLU A 701 -15.15 13.32 -37.58
CA GLU A 701 -16.03 12.99 -38.72
C GLU A 701 -17.14 12.03 -38.28
N GLY A 702 -18.30 12.13 -38.93
CA GLY A 702 -19.48 11.32 -38.65
C GLY A 702 -20.70 12.15 -38.26
N ILE A 703 -21.81 11.46 -37.97
CA ILE A 703 -23.05 12.06 -37.47
C ILE A 703 -23.01 11.99 -35.96
N PHE A 704 -22.69 13.11 -35.33
CA PHE A 704 -22.56 13.20 -33.87
C PHE A 704 -23.91 13.43 -33.18
N VAL A 705 -24.02 12.83 -32.00
CA VAL A 705 -25.08 13.02 -31.02
C VAL A 705 -24.37 13.27 -29.69
N GLU A 706 -24.43 14.49 -29.19
CA GLU A 706 -23.76 14.85 -27.93
C GLU A 706 -24.41 14.09 -26.77
N ALA A 707 -23.61 13.62 -25.81
CA ALA A 707 -24.16 12.81 -24.73
C ALA A 707 -25.16 13.60 -23.88
N GLU A 708 -24.94 14.90 -23.69
CA GLU A 708 -25.84 15.81 -22.98
C GLU A 708 -27.13 16.15 -23.75
N SER A 709 -27.23 15.81 -25.04
CA SER A 709 -28.42 16.10 -25.87
C SER A 709 -29.47 14.98 -25.83
N PHE A 710 -29.52 14.20 -24.74
CA PHE A 710 -30.55 13.16 -24.57
C PHE A 710 -31.95 13.80 -24.49
N VAL A 711 -32.94 13.15 -25.11
CA VAL A 711 -34.34 13.59 -25.13
C VAL A 711 -35.21 12.90 -24.08
N GLY A 712 -34.67 11.87 -23.41
CA GLY A 712 -35.39 11.13 -22.38
C GLY A 712 -34.47 10.47 -21.36
N GLN A 713 -34.91 10.45 -20.11
CA GLN A 713 -34.18 9.87 -18.98
C GLN A 713 -35.17 9.23 -17.98
N VAL A 714 -34.89 8.00 -17.55
CA VAL A 714 -35.73 7.25 -16.59
C VAL A 714 -34.83 6.48 -15.63
N GLY A 715 -35.20 6.38 -14.34
CA GLY A 715 -34.53 5.49 -13.38
C GLY A 715 -33.22 6.03 -12.78
N GLY A 716 -32.89 7.30 -12.98
CA GLY A 716 -31.72 7.96 -12.38
C GLY A 716 -31.53 9.40 -12.88
N ALA A 717 -30.43 10.03 -12.51
CA ALA A 717 -30.09 11.41 -12.88
C ALA A 717 -28.62 11.59 -13.23
N VAL A 718 -28.32 11.92 -14.49
CA VAL A 718 -26.94 12.27 -14.89
C VAL A 718 -26.63 13.73 -14.55
N GLN A 719 -25.34 14.03 -14.41
CA GLN A 719 -24.83 15.40 -14.35
C GLN A 719 -24.14 15.75 -15.66
N VAL A 720 -24.50 16.88 -16.25
CA VAL A 720 -23.79 17.46 -17.40
C VAL A 720 -22.53 18.17 -16.91
N ARG A 721 -21.39 17.89 -17.55
CA ARG A 721 -20.04 18.32 -17.17
C ARG A 721 -19.37 19.05 -18.33
N ASP A 722 -18.88 20.26 -18.06
CA ASP A 722 -18.08 21.07 -18.99
C ASP A 722 -16.63 21.26 -18.52
N ASP A 723 -16.25 20.57 -17.43
CA ASP A 723 -14.94 20.63 -16.78
C ASP A 723 -14.01 19.47 -17.15
N LYS A 724 -14.48 18.53 -17.98
CA LYS A 724 -13.76 17.29 -18.28
C LYS A 724 -12.84 17.45 -19.50
N PRO A 725 -11.52 17.30 -19.35
CA PRO A 725 -10.59 17.42 -20.48
C PRO A 725 -10.83 16.30 -21.50
N GLY A 726 -10.59 16.59 -22.78
CA GLY A 726 -10.59 15.57 -23.85
C GLY A 726 -11.96 15.21 -24.39
N THR A 727 -12.98 15.94 -23.95
CA THR A 727 -14.37 15.86 -24.42
C THR A 727 -14.60 16.73 -25.65
N ARG A 728 -15.59 16.35 -26.47
CA ARG A 728 -16.09 17.16 -27.58
C ARG A 728 -17.37 17.86 -27.12
N GLY A 729 -17.22 19.06 -26.54
CA GLY A 729 -18.36 19.82 -26.02
C GLY A 729 -18.52 19.57 -24.52
N LYS A 730 -19.66 19.01 -24.11
CA LYS A 730 -19.89 18.59 -22.72
C LYS A 730 -19.97 17.07 -22.67
N SER A 731 -19.85 16.52 -21.47
CA SER A 731 -20.09 15.11 -21.22
C SER A 731 -21.15 14.93 -20.14
N ILE A 732 -21.62 13.70 -19.98
CA ILE A 732 -22.48 13.31 -18.86
C ILE A 732 -21.71 12.42 -17.88
N SER A 733 -22.02 12.54 -16.60
CA SER A 733 -21.47 11.72 -15.50
C SER A 733 -22.59 11.25 -14.56
N HIS A 734 -22.25 10.46 -13.54
CA HIS A 734 -23.23 9.91 -12.57
C HIS A 734 -24.31 9.05 -13.26
N TRP A 735 -23.92 8.34 -14.33
CA TRP A 735 -24.77 7.31 -14.92
C TRP A 735 -24.45 5.96 -14.26
N ASP A 736 -24.76 5.86 -12.98
CA ASP A 736 -24.31 4.81 -12.05
C ASP A 736 -25.46 4.01 -11.39
N ALA A 737 -26.72 4.36 -11.63
CA ALA A 737 -27.85 3.57 -11.12
C ALA A 737 -28.25 2.43 -12.06
N ALA A 738 -28.38 1.21 -11.54
CA ALA A 738 -28.94 0.08 -12.30
C ALA A 738 -30.39 0.37 -12.70
N GLY A 739 -30.74 0.10 -13.97
CA GLY A 739 -32.02 0.47 -14.58
C GLY A 739 -32.09 1.92 -15.10
N HIS A 740 -31.06 2.75 -14.88
CA HIS A 740 -31.03 4.12 -15.39
C HIS A 740 -30.85 4.13 -16.91
N ARG A 741 -31.88 4.63 -17.59
CA ARG A 741 -32.01 4.63 -19.05
C ARG A 741 -31.94 6.05 -19.62
N LEU A 742 -31.20 6.19 -20.72
CA LEU A 742 -31.10 7.40 -21.52
C LEU A 742 -31.55 7.13 -22.96
N THR A 743 -32.20 8.12 -23.57
CA THR A 743 -32.68 8.09 -24.95
C THR A 743 -32.18 9.32 -25.71
N TRP A 744 -31.58 9.10 -26.87
CA TRP A 744 -31.17 10.15 -27.80
C TRP A 744 -31.94 10.03 -29.12
N GLU A 745 -32.10 11.15 -29.81
CA GLU A 745 -32.55 11.21 -31.19
C GLU A 745 -31.35 11.48 -32.11
N VAL A 746 -31.29 10.77 -33.23
CA VAL A 746 -30.28 10.98 -34.27
C VAL A 746 -30.93 11.19 -35.63
N LYS A 747 -30.49 12.23 -36.33
CA LYS A 747 -30.97 12.56 -37.67
C LYS A 747 -30.03 12.00 -38.73
N ILE A 748 -30.49 10.98 -39.44
CA ILE A 748 -29.75 10.34 -40.53
C ILE A 748 -30.05 11.08 -41.84
N PRO A 749 -29.04 11.69 -42.50
CA PRO A 749 -29.25 12.53 -43.68
C PRO A 749 -29.54 11.71 -44.95
N GLU A 750 -28.99 10.50 -45.04
CA GLU A 750 -29.12 9.63 -46.21
C GLU A 750 -29.28 8.18 -45.76
N ALA A 751 -30.12 7.42 -46.46
CA ALA A 751 -30.25 6.00 -46.17
C ALA A 751 -28.90 5.28 -46.43
N GLY A 752 -28.54 4.32 -45.58
CA GLY A 752 -27.28 3.60 -45.73
C GLY A 752 -26.95 2.68 -44.57
N ARG A 753 -25.73 2.14 -44.63
CA ARG A 753 -25.13 1.31 -43.59
C ARG A 753 -24.24 2.16 -42.70
N TYR A 754 -24.52 2.13 -41.40
CA TYR A 754 -23.83 2.94 -40.41
C TYR A 754 -23.26 2.07 -39.30
N GLN A 755 -22.08 2.44 -38.81
CA GLN A 755 -21.51 1.91 -37.57
C GLN A 755 -21.66 2.94 -36.46
N LEU A 756 -22.07 2.48 -35.28
CA LEU A 756 -22.15 3.31 -34.08
C LEU A 756 -20.84 3.18 -33.30
N GLN A 757 -20.28 4.31 -32.91
CA GLN A 757 -19.23 4.39 -31.90
C GLN A 757 -19.68 5.33 -30.80
N MET A 758 -19.19 5.09 -29.59
CA MET A 758 -19.43 5.97 -28.46
C MET A 758 -18.13 6.29 -27.75
N ARG A 759 -17.96 7.56 -27.37
CA ARG A 759 -16.83 8.01 -26.58
C ARG A 759 -17.21 8.06 -25.11
N TYR A 760 -16.47 7.35 -24.28
CA TYR A 760 -16.84 7.09 -22.89
C TYR A 760 -15.62 6.96 -21.98
N CYS A 761 -15.83 6.98 -20.66
CA CYS A 761 -14.81 6.58 -19.69
C CYS A 761 -15.44 5.94 -18.43
N ASN A 762 -14.77 4.94 -17.87
CA ASN A 762 -15.09 4.34 -16.57
C ASN A 762 -13.85 3.60 -16.00
N PRO A 763 -13.73 3.38 -14.68
CA PRO A 763 -12.56 2.72 -14.10
C PRO A 763 -12.47 1.22 -14.41
N ASP A 764 -13.55 0.46 -14.14
CA ASP A 764 -13.49 -1.01 -13.96
C ASP A 764 -14.37 -1.81 -14.94
N GLY A 765 -14.79 -1.18 -16.03
CA GLY A 765 -15.77 -1.69 -16.98
C GLY A 765 -17.22 -1.47 -16.53
N ALA A 766 -18.14 -1.34 -17.48
CA ALA A 766 -19.57 -1.15 -17.24
C ALA A 766 -20.43 -1.87 -18.29
N GLN A 767 -21.66 -2.25 -17.95
CA GLN A 767 -22.57 -2.94 -18.87
C GLN A 767 -23.80 -2.10 -19.20
N ARG A 768 -24.12 -2.01 -20.49
CA ARG A 768 -25.31 -1.29 -20.99
C ARG A 768 -26.13 -2.19 -21.91
N THR A 769 -27.46 -2.15 -21.82
CA THR A 769 -28.25 -2.62 -22.97
C THR A 769 -28.31 -1.53 -24.03
N LEU A 770 -28.41 -1.92 -25.31
CA LEU A 770 -28.46 -0.99 -26.44
C LEU A 770 -29.65 -1.31 -27.36
N VAL A 771 -30.38 -0.27 -27.76
CA VAL A 771 -31.40 -0.30 -28.82
C VAL A 771 -31.11 0.83 -29.80
N VAL A 772 -31.01 0.52 -31.09
CA VAL A 772 -30.77 1.50 -32.16
C VAL A 772 -31.86 1.36 -33.21
N ALA A 773 -32.61 2.44 -33.48
CA ALA A 773 -33.74 2.44 -34.42
C ALA A 773 -34.73 1.28 -34.18
N GLY A 774 -35.02 0.98 -32.91
CA GLY A 774 -35.89 -0.13 -32.50
C GLY A 774 -35.25 -1.53 -32.51
N ARG A 775 -34.05 -1.70 -33.06
CA ARG A 775 -33.30 -2.97 -33.03
C ARG A 775 -32.64 -3.16 -31.66
N LYS A 776 -33.06 -4.19 -30.92
CA LYS A 776 -32.41 -4.61 -29.67
C LYS A 776 -31.06 -5.28 -29.97
N CYS A 777 -29.98 -4.75 -29.41
CA CYS A 777 -28.62 -5.24 -29.60
C CYS A 777 -28.15 -6.15 -28.46
N GLY A 778 -28.92 -6.25 -27.37
CA GLY A 778 -28.54 -6.98 -26.17
C GLY A 778 -27.69 -6.14 -25.23
N THR A 779 -26.98 -6.80 -24.33
CA THR A 779 -26.03 -6.18 -23.40
C THR A 779 -24.68 -6.04 -24.07
N MET A 780 -24.14 -4.82 -24.07
CA MET A 780 -22.78 -4.50 -24.45
C MET A 780 -21.93 -4.23 -23.21
N THR A 781 -20.65 -4.58 -23.30
CA THR A 781 -19.64 -4.24 -22.30
C THR A 781 -18.88 -3.01 -22.78
N LEU A 782 -18.75 -2.03 -21.89
CA LEU A 782 -17.87 -0.88 -22.00
C LEU A 782 -16.61 -1.20 -21.17
N PRO A 783 -15.48 -1.57 -21.77
CA PRO A 783 -14.25 -1.89 -21.03
C PRO A 783 -13.80 -0.76 -20.09
N GLY A 784 -13.08 -1.10 -19.03
CA GLY A 784 -12.45 -0.11 -18.13
C GLY A 784 -11.41 0.71 -18.88
N THR A 785 -11.55 2.02 -18.81
CA THR A 785 -10.63 3.00 -19.40
C THR A 785 -9.65 3.59 -18.40
N GLY A 786 -9.77 3.23 -17.11
CA GLY A 786 -8.85 3.63 -16.05
C GLY A 786 -9.34 4.79 -15.19
N GLY A 787 -10.47 5.43 -15.50
CA GLY A 787 -11.00 6.50 -14.65
C GLY A 787 -12.30 7.14 -15.15
N PHE A 788 -12.63 8.31 -14.60
CA PHE A 788 -13.86 9.06 -14.85
C PHE A 788 -13.63 10.36 -15.65
N GLY A 789 -12.68 10.35 -16.58
CA GLY A 789 -12.38 11.43 -17.50
C GLY A 789 -11.66 12.60 -16.83
N GLN A 790 -10.82 12.34 -15.82
CA GLN A 790 -10.00 13.39 -15.20
C GLN A 790 -8.85 13.82 -16.09
N THR A 791 -8.45 12.95 -17.02
CA THR A 791 -7.40 13.25 -18.02
C THR A 791 -7.87 12.84 -19.41
N ASN A 792 -7.18 13.34 -20.44
CA ASN A 792 -7.48 13.01 -21.84
C ASN A 792 -7.31 11.52 -22.16
N GLN A 793 -6.46 10.82 -21.40
CA GLN A 793 -6.15 9.41 -21.63
C GLN A 793 -7.25 8.45 -21.15
N GLU A 794 -8.09 8.88 -20.21
CA GLU A 794 -9.17 8.06 -19.66
C GLU A 794 -10.36 7.92 -20.62
N TRP A 795 -10.40 8.67 -21.72
CA TRP A 795 -11.47 8.58 -22.71
C TRP A 795 -11.16 7.57 -23.82
N ASP A 796 -12.12 6.72 -24.14
CA ASP A 796 -11.99 5.69 -25.18
C ASP A 796 -13.21 5.67 -26.11
N HIS A 797 -13.06 4.96 -27.23
CA HIS A 797 -14.15 4.67 -28.16
C HIS A 797 -14.48 3.18 -28.13
N VAL A 798 -15.76 2.86 -28.12
CA VAL A 798 -16.23 1.48 -28.28
C VAL A 798 -17.33 1.40 -29.31
N SER A 799 -17.27 0.36 -30.12
CA SER A 799 -18.35 -0.04 -31.02
C SER A 799 -19.13 -1.19 -30.39
N PRO A 800 -20.46 -1.21 -30.47
CA PRO A 800 -21.22 -2.40 -30.09
C PRO A 800 -20.88 -3.53 -31.07
N THR A 801 -20.63 -4.73 -30.58
CA THR A 801 -20.23 -5.88 -31.39
C THR A 801 -21.29 -6.98 -31.42
N GLY A 802 -21.32 -7.75 -32.50
CA GLY A 802 -22.09 -9.00 -32.59
C GLY A 802 -21.47 -10.12 -31.75
N LYS A 803 -22.14 -11.28 -31.71
CA LYS A 803 -21.62 -12.49 -31.05
C LYS A 803 -20.30 -13.00 -31.67
N ASP A 804 -20.00 -12.57 -32.88
CA ASP A 804 -18.77 -12.87 -33.63
C ASP A 804 -17.64 -11.86 -33.36
N GLY A 805 -17.84 -10.91 -32.44
CA GLY A 805 -16.85 -9.89 -32.08
C GLY A 805 -16.70 -8.76 -33.11
N LYS A 806 -17.47 -8.76 -34.21
CA LYS A 806 -17.40 -7.70 -35.22
C LYS A 806 -18.31 -6.53 -34.86
N PRO A 807 -17.93 -5.27 -35.17
CA PRO A 807 -18.80 -4.11 -35.00
C PRO A 807 -20.16 -4.32 -35.66
N LEU A 808 -21.23 -3.97 -34.95
CA LEU A 808 -22.58 -4.01 -35.49
C LEU A 808 -22.76 -2.93 -36.55
N VAL A 809 -23.35 -3.33 -37.66
CA VAL A 809 -23.78 -2.44 -38.74
C VAL A 809 -25.29 -2.28 -38.68
N PHE A 810 -25.74 -1.03 -38.82
CA PHE A 810 -27.13 -0.63 -38.81
C PHE A 810 -27.53 -0.11 -40.19
N GLU A 811 -28.52 -0.75 -40.81
CA GLU A 811 -29.19 -0.21 -41.99
C GLU A 811 -30.23 0.81 -41.53
N LEU A 812 -29.95 2.08 -41.79
CA LEU A 812 -30.77 3.20 -41.35
C LEU A 812 -31.34 3.94 -42.56
N ALA A 813 -32.64 4.22 -42.55
CA ALA A 813 -33.27 5.10 -43.52
C ALA A 813 -32.94 6.57 -43.21
N ALA A 814 -33.02 7.45 -44.21
CA ALA A 814 -32.97 8.89 -43.95
C ALA A 814 -34.15 9.30 -43.05
N GLY A 815 -33.90 10.14 -42.05
CA GLY A 815 -34.89 10.55 -41.06
C GLY A 815 -34.37 10.49 -39.62
N THR A 816 -35.27 10.73 -38.66
CA THR A 816 -34.94 10.69 -37.23
C THR A 816 -35.13 9.28 -36.68
N HIS A 817 -34.12 8.77 -35.98
CA HIS A 817 -34.14 7.49 -35.28
C HIS A 817 -33.78 7.69 -33.81
N THR A 818 -34.07 6.69 -32.98
CA THR A 818 -33.71 6.73 -31.56
C THR A 818 -32.56 5.78 -31.23
N ILE A 819 -31.74 6.20 -30.28
CA ILE A 819 -30.75 5.36 -29.61
C ILE A 819 -31.10 5.33 -28.14
N VAL A 820 -31.25 4.14 -27.57
CA VAL A 820 -31.62 3.95 -26.16
C VAL A 820 -30.58 3.07 -25.51
N MET A 821 -30.09 3.50 -24.35
CA MET A 821 -29.17 2.71 -23.54
C MET A 821 -29.63 2.67 -22.08
N GLU A 822 -29.42 1.54 -21.42
CA GLU A 822 -29.76 1.34 -20.00
C GLU A 822 -28.61 0.71 -19.24
N ASN A 823 -28.32 1.26 -18.06
CA ASN A 823 -27.35 0.72 -17.10
C ASN A 823 -27.88 -0.60 -16.49
N VAL A 824 -27.10 -1.68 -16.63
CA VAL A 824 -27.52 -3.02 -16.20
C VAL A 824 -26.90 -3.41 -14.85
N ASP A 825 -25.70 -2.93 -14.57
CA ASP A 825 -24.85 -3.44 -13.49
C ASP A 825 -24.63 -2.41 -12.36
N GLY A 826 -25.22 -1.22 -12.46
CA GLY A 826 -25.05 -0.16 -11.47
C GLY A 826 -23.61 0.40 -11.44
N LYS A 827 -22.81 0.13 -12.45
CA LYS A 827 -21.46 0.71 -12.55
C LYS A 827 -21.52 2.05 -13.27
N GLY A 828 -20.85 3.04 -12.72
CA GLY A 828 -20.76 4.39 -13.29
C GLY A 828 -20.04 4.40 -14.63
N CYS A 829 -20.54 5.20 -15.57
CA CYS A 829 -19.86 5.46 -16.83
C CYS A 829 -20.14 6.91 -17.27
N ASN A 830 -19.10 7.65 -17.59
CA ASN A 830 -19.29 8.95 -18.24
C ASN A 830 -19.32 8.75 -19.76
N LEU A 831 -20.07 9.60 -20.45
CA LEU A 831 -20.25 9.55 -21.90
C LEU A 831 -20.05 10.95 -22.46
N ASP A 832 -19.28 11.06 -23.55
CA ASP A 832 -18.99 12.32 -24.24
C ASP A 832 -19.92 12.49 -25.44
N TYR A 833 -19.91 11.54 -26.38
CA TYR A 833 -20.82 11.54 -27.51
C TYR A 833 -21.06 10.14 -28.07
N LEU A 834 -22.10 10.03 -28.90
CA LEU A 834 -22.30 8.95 -29.84
C LEU A 834 -22.03 9.46 -31.26
N VAL A 835 -21.45 8.64 -32.12
CA VAL A 835 -21.19 9.00 -33.52
C VAL A 835 -21.57 7.86 -34.44
N LEU A 836 -22.29 8.17 -35.51
CA LEU A 836 -22.55 7.23 -36.60
C LEU A 836 -21.69 7.55 -37.82
N THR A 837 -20.91 6.57 -38.25
CA THR A 837 -20.06 6.66 -39.43
C THR A 837 -20.64 5.80 -40.54
N LYS A 838 -20.87 6.39 -41.71
CA LYS A 838 -21.38 5.66 -42.89
C LYS A 838 -20.27 4.76 -43.44
N GLU A 839 -20.57 3.49 -43.72
CA GLU A 839 -19.63 2.60 -44.40
C GLU A 839 -19.41 3.10 -45.84
N LYS A 840 -18.14 3.09 -46.28
CA LYS A 840 -17.74 3.51 -47.63
C LYS A 840 -18.08 2.49 -48.70
#